data_AF-A0A7R9LGG1-F1
#
_entry.id   AF-A0A7R9LGG1-F1
#
_cell.length_a   1.000
_cell.length_b   1.000
_cell.length_c   1.000
_cell.angle_alpha   90.00
_cell.angle_beta   90.00
_cell.angle_gamma   90.00
#
_symmetry.space_group_name_H-M   'P 1'
#
loop_
_entity.id
_entity.type
_entity.pdbx_description
1 polymer ?
#
loop_
_entity_poly.entity_id
_entity_poly.type
_entity_poly.pdbx_seq_one_letter_code
_entity_poly.pdbx_strand_id
1 'polypeptide(L)'
;MDTQFVRHINQTVGAIDYSYTGNYVVITKGLSKGLIFSAPLVEGRPQPNNIVTEGDNRLTIDHKSLALDWIHNILGIYALNMTTTDKQMYPVVTHESCVIGDIRVDPINSTLFWINYVYEGYSSQYGDRDKSTIMRSSQNGQAAITLVAPQYIRRYTLNVDVQGKRVYWVSRENSYTSINTILSIGYDSSNLQFHYQSDTFFSHIAATDIFGNYMFWINNKEHTIYGRNMSLATTNPTVGELYQTGRDITAMKIVHKLRQPTGANKCMNHNCTHICLPSGLANVNYTCGCLPFHRWNGNDKACVGNIGNTDSTGSTGSIDSNGDDKDRYDTTTFESIPDRIIRNNLSDKVDLTSYYEATILGLLGYPRNIPLVYCRKPCAQRDLGKGRLVCVCNTTYCDDLDALKRTPKGVITVFETNESGDRLKQTELKFANKPTINANISQTLTIDTKQRAQKIIGIGAAITDSTGINIKSLPQNLQDQLIKDYFADTGLEYNLVRIPIGGTDLSTHPYSYDDNNKDDFELKHFNLTAEDHDYKIPYMKSASKINPHIKYFGSPWAPPAWMKNNSDLIHGGYLIGQPGGQYYKTFAKYFVKFLDAYKSNDLHFWGITIENEPKAGDAKTYDFNCLGFTPELQREFIIKDLGPTLEAAGYGPKQLDVMIFDDQRDQIVRWANVILKDKEAAKYVAGTAVHWYNNNDTNVGELDKTRDIDPTKYIINTESSNAHRGVGSWENAERYAKDIIVDLNHYVVGYVGWNMVLNMAGGPRYCGDSQNAPISVDATKHEYYKQPSFYTLGHFSKFLVPESVKIGITEDNPQSDVYSTAFQRPDGGVVVIVFNRRNDTLALTIKEGSNRVTHTVKPHEIQTYIYYDI
;
A
#
# COMPACT_ATOMS: atom_id res chain seq x y z
N MET A 1 37.26 34.27 12.19
CA MET A 1 37.26 32.79 12.28
C MET A 1 38.59 32.37 11.70
N ASP A 2 39.47 31.76 12.50
CA ASP A 2 40.69 31.16 11.97
C ASP A 2 40.31 30.07 10.95
N THR A 3 40.57 30.32 9.68
CA THR A 3 40.26 29.45 8.53
C THR A 3 41.33 28.38 8.29
N GLN A 4 42.07 27.96 9.32
CA GLN A 4 42.99 26.85 9.20
C GLN A 4 42.31 25.56 9.64
N PHE A 5 41.90 24.71 8.70
CA PHE A 5 42.12 23.25 8.74
C PHE A 5 41.49 22.57 7.52
N VAL A 6 42.18 22.58 6.38
CA VAL A 6 41.90 21.62 5.28
C VAL A 6 42.82 20.42 5.44
N ARG A 7 42.37 19.41 6.21
CA ARG A 7 43.14 18.19 6.45
C ARG A 7 42.95 17.22 5.28
N HIS A 8 44.05 16.89 4.61
CA HIS A 8 44.05 15.99 3.46
C HIS A 8 44.02 14.52 3.91
N ILE A 9 42.91 13.82 3.63
CA ILE A 9 42.88 12.35 3.62
C ILE A 9 43.42 11.92 2.24
N ASN A 10 44.37 10.99 2.20
CA ASN A 10 45.05 10.56 0.96
C ASN A 10 44.39 9.34 0.30
N GLN A 11 43.15 9.03 0.67
CA GLN A 11 42.34 7.91 0.17
C GLN A 11 40.98 8.42 -0.31
N THR A 12 40.37 7.75 -1.29
CA THR A 12 39.04 8.09 -1.82
C THR A 12 37.95 7.85 -0.76
N VAL A 13 37.53 8.92 -0.09
CA VAL A 13 36.43 8.92 0.88
C VAL A 13 35.11 9.04 0.14
N GLY A 14 34.13 8.19 0.45
CA GLY A 14 32.79 8.29 -0.10
C GLY A 14 31.95 9.36 0.61
N ALA A 15 31.79 9.18 1.92
CA ALA A 15 31.03 10.06 2.80
C ALA A 15 31.76 10.24 4.14
N ILE A 16 31.47 11.33 4.85
CA ILE A 16 32.11 11.70 6.12
C ILE A 16 31.11 12.34 7.10
N ASP A 17 31.23 11.96 8.38
CA ASP A 17 30.54 12.59 9.49
C ASP A 17 31.39 12.52 10.77
N TYR A 18 30.99 13.14 11.88
CA TYR A 18 31.80 13.22 13.08
C TYR A 18 31.00 13.19 14.38
N SER A 19 31.66 12.84 15.49
CA SER A 19 31.18 13.07 16.85
C SER A 19 32.20 13.94 17.58
N TYR A 20 31.83 15.19 17.88
CA TYR A 20 32.67 16.14 18.59
C TYR A 20 32.87 15.69 20.04
N THR A 21 31.80 15.29 20.72
CA THR A 21 31.85 14.78 22.09
C THR A 21 32.56 13.43 22.17
N GLY A 22 32.37 12.56 21.18
CA GLY A 22 33.08 11.29 21.06
C GLY A 22 34.54 11.42 20.61
N ASN A 23 34.95 12.60 20.14
CA ASN A 23 36.28 12.88 19.62
C ASN A 23 36.69 11.99 18.42
N TYR A 24 35.78 11.71 17.48
CA TYR A 24 36.08 10.92 16.29
C TYR A 24 35.35 11.40 15.02
N VAL A 25 35.89 11.05 13.86
CA VAL A 25 35.24 11.12 12.54
C VAL A 25 34.92 9.71 12.04
N VAL A 26 33.91 9.59 11.22
CA VAL A 26 33.52 8.36 10.52
C VAL A 26 33.56 8.61 9.03
N ILE A 27 34.16 7.69 8.28
CA ILE A 27 34.33 7.78 6.82
C ILE A 27 34.00 6.46 6.14
N THR A 28 33.44 6.53 4.93
CA THR A 28 33.28 5.37 4.04
C THR A 28 34.37 5.36 2.96
N LYS A 29 34.82 4.18 2.51
CA LYS A 29 35.85 4.06 1.46
C LYS A 29 35.27 3.51 0.16
N GLY A 30 35.59 4.15 -0.97
CA GLY A 30 34.96 3.89 -2.28
C GLY A 30 35.55 2.77 -3.14
N LEU A 31 36.08 1.68 -2.58
CA LEU A 31 36.64 0.56 -3.37
C LEU A 31 36.02 -0.78 -2.94
N SER A 32 34.97 -1.20 -3.65
CA SER A 32 34.37 -2.55 -3.81
C SER A 32 34.03 -3.41 -2.59
N LYS A 33 34.51 -3.09 -1.39
CA LYS A 33 34.10 -3.67 -0.10
C LYS A 33 33.64 -2.52 0.77
N GLY A 34 32.36 -2.49 1.12
CA GLY A 34 31.74 -1.42 1.91
C GLY A 34 32.33 -1.31 3.32
N LEU A 35 33.50 -0.68 3.44
CA LEU A 35 34.21 -0.52 4.70
C LEU A 35 33.96 0.86 5.30
N ILE A 36 33.70 0.88 6.61
CA ILE A 36 33.53 2.08 7.42
C ILE A 36 34.67 2.18 8.41
N PHE A 37 35.32 3.33 8.44
CA PHE A 37 36.44 3.61 9.32
C PHE A 37 36.04 4.69 10.32
N SER A 38 36.53 4.56 11.55
CA SER A 38 36.54 5.67 12.50
C SER A 38 37.97 6.11 12.76
N ALA A 39 38.19 7.40 12.89
CA ALA A 39 39.48 7.97 13.24
C ALA A 39 39.31 9.04 14.31
N PRO A 40 40.25 9.18 15.26
CA PRO A 40 40.16 10.22 16.28
C PRO A 40 40.24 11.62 15.65
N LEU A 41 39.54 12.59 16.25
CA LEU A 41 39.62 14.02 15.91
C LEU A 41 40.94 14.61 16.46
N VAL A 42 42.10 14.16 15.96
CA VAL A 42 43.43 14.63 16.42
C VAL A 42 44.25 15.17 15.25
N GLU A 43 45.06 16.20 15.52
CA GLU A 43 45.99 16.83 14.59
C GLU A 43 46.96 15.82 13.96
N GLY A 44 46.97 15.74 12.62
CA GLY A 44 47.94 14.96 11.87
C GLY A 44 47.50 13.52 11.53
N ARG A 45 47.03 13.35 10.29
CA ARG A 45 46.75 12.09 9.56
C ARG A 45 45.85 11.08 10.30
N PRO A 46 44.58 10.89 9.89
CA PRO A 46 43.84 9.71 10.31
C PRO A 46 44.56 8.47 9.76
N GLN A 47 45.27 7.75 10.63
CA GLN A 47 45.55 6.34 10.39
C GLN A 47 44.23 5.61 10.63
N PRO A 48 43.71 4.79 9.68
CA PRO A 48 42.52 3.98 9.92
C PRO A 48 42.83 2.94 11.00
N ASN A 49 42.78 3.35 12.26
CA ASN A 49 43.26 2.52 13.37
C ASN A 49 42.23 1.51 13.85
N ASN A 50 41.01 1.49 13.33
CA ASN A 50 40.02 0.44 13.61
C ASN A 50 39.04 0.32 12.43
N ILE A 51 38.95 -0.88 11.84
CA ILE A 51 37.79 -1.26 11.03
C ILE A 51 36.60 -1.28 11.99
N VAL A 52 35.57 -0.46 11.74
CA VAL A 52 34.39 -0.44 12.63
C VAL A 52 33.41 -1.57 12.24
N THR A 53 33.41 -1.96 10.96
CA THR A 53 32.70 -3.11 10.40
C THR A 53 33.38 -3.59 9.11
N GLU A 54 33.49 -4.91 8.92
CA GLU A 54 33.77 -5.53 7.63
C GLU A 54 32.43 -5.95 7.02
N GLY A 55 32.05 -5.37 5.88
CA GLY A 55 30.84 -5.79 5.18
C GLY A 55 30.99 -7.21 4.66
N ASP A 56 29.94 -8.04 4.83
CA ASP A 56 29.82 -9.33 4.12
C ASP A 56 29.98 -9.09 2.61
N ASN A 57 30.65 -10.01 1.91
CA ASN A 57 30.90 -9.95 0.46
C ASN A 57 29.61 -9.92 -0.40
N ARG A 58 28.43 -10.00 0.24
CA ARG A 58 27.10 -9.92 -0.36
C ARG A 58 26.47 -8.51 -0.30
N LEU A 59 27.18 -7.49 0.21
CA LEU A 59 26.62 -6.18 0.53
C LEU A 59 27.28 -5.03 -0.26
N THR A 60 26.44 -4.21 -0.92
CA THR A 60 26.87 -3.00 -1.62
C THR A 60 26.50 -1.77 -0.77
N ILE A 61 27.49 -1.10 -0.17
CA ILE A 61 27.29 0.21 0.48
C ILE A 61 27.33 1.28 -0.60
N ASP A 62 26.25 2.05 -0.82
CA ASP A 62 26.36 3.25 -1.65
C ASP A 62 27.18 4.28 -0.87
N HIS A 63 28.34 4.60 -1.42
CA HIS A 63 29.36 5.39 -0.76
C HIS A 63 28.98 6.87 -0.60
N LYS A 64 27.80 7.32 -1.05
CA LYS A 64 27.46 8.74 -1.23
C LYS A 64 26.93 9.48 0.00
N SER A 65 26.45 8.81 1.06
CA SER A 65 25.89 9.53 2.22
C SER A 65 26.02 8.79 3.56
N LEU A 66 26.17 9.58 4.64
CA LEU A 66 26.40 9.16 6.02
C LEU A 66 25.73 10.17 6.98
N ALA A 67 25.07 9.69 8.03
CA ALA A 67 24.46 10.54 9.07
C ALA A 67 24.70 9.96 10.47
N LEU A 68 25.47 10.65 11.30
CA LEU A 68 25.79 10.20 12.66
C LEU A 68 24.93 10.92 13.72
N ASP A 69 24.25 10.13 14.56
CA ASP A 69 23.64 10.58 15.80
C ASP A 69 24.66 10.57 16.94
N TRP A 70 25.11 11.76 17.34
CA TRP A 70 26.11 11.95 18.38
C TRP A 70 25.55 11.89 19.82
N ILE A 71 24.23 11.79 20.01
CA ILE A 71 23.59 11.75 21.34
C ILE A 71 23.31 10.31 21.75
N HIS A 72 22.73 9.54 20.82
CA HIS A 72 22.34 8.15 21.02
C HIS A 72 23.45 7.18 20.58
N ASN A 73 24.56 7.70 20.03
CA ASN A 73 25.64 6.95 19.38
C ASN A 73 25.16 6.05 18.23
N ILE A 74 24.11 6.48 17.53
CA ILE A 74 23.52 5.74 16.41
C ILE A 74 24.16 6.24 15.11
N LEU A 75 24.86 5.38 14.39
CA LEU A 75 25.37 5.72 13.06
C LEU A 75 24.35 5.30 11.99
N GLY A 76 23.71 6.26 11.33
CA GLY A 76 22.89 6.06 10.15
C GLY A 76 23.74 5.97 8.88
N ILE A 77 23.75 4.81 8.24
CA ILE A 77 24.40 4.57 6.94
C ILE A 77 23.36 4.09 5.94
N TYR A 78 23.50 4.54 4.69
CA TYR A 78 22.88 3.85 3.57
C TYR A 78 23.60 2.53 3.33
N ALA A 79 23.09 1.45 3.93
CA ALA A 79 23.51 0.09 3.64
C ALA A 79 22.33 -0.84 3.86
N LEU A 80 22.01 -1.61 2.82
CA LEU A 80 21.32 -2.89 2.98
C LEU A 80 22.18 -3.72 3.93
N ASN A 81 21.76 -3.86 5.19
CA ASN A 81 22.35 -4.67 6.27
C ASN A 81 23.81 -4.39 6.69
N MET A 82 24.04 -4.20 8.00
CA MET A 82 25.37 -4.23 8.61
C MET A 82 25.31 -4.86 10.00
N THR A 83 26.38 -5.55 10.39
CA THR A 83 26.60 -6.15 11.72
C THR A 83 27.69 -5.39 12.50
N THR A 84 27.62 -5.43 13.84
CA THR A 84 28.44 -4.64 14.77
C THR A 84 29.71 -5.36 15.25
N THR A 85 30.78 -4.60 15.52
CA THR A 85 31.73 -4.90 16.60
C THR A 85 31.94 -3.65 17.47
N ASP A 86 31.75 -3.80 18.79
CA ASP A 86 32.05 -2.93 19.94
C ASP A 86 31.67 -1.43 19.95
N LYS A 87 30.95 -0.93 18.94
CA LYS A 87 30.15 0.30 18.98
C LYS A 87 28.81 0.03 18.29
N GLN A 88 27.68 0.30 18.96
CA GLN A 88 26.35 0.01 18.41
C GLN A 88 26.05 0.89 17.18
N MET A 89 26.27 0.36 15.98
CA MET A 89 25.94 1.00 14.70
C MET A 89 24.75 0.27 14.07
N TYR A 90 23.75 1.00 13.58
CA TYR A 90 22.49 0.42 13.09
C TYR A 90 22.17 0.92 11.67
N PRO A 91 21.95 0.03 10.68
CA PRO A 91 21.50 0.45 9.36
C PRO A 91 20.05 0.97 9.46
N VAL A 92 19.77 2.15 8.92
CA VAL A 92 18.39 2.55 8.60
C VAL A 92 18.07 1.92 7.26
N VAL A 93 17.39 0.77 7.30
CA VAL A 93 17.00 0.05 6.09
C VAL A 93 15.84 0.79 5.43
N THR A 94 16.05 1.20 4.18
CA THR A 94 14.99 1.74 3.33
C THR A 94 14.30 0.60 2.60
N HIS A 95 13.01 0.75 2.29
CA HIS A 95 12.34 -0.21 1.40
C HIS A 95 13.08 -0.30 0.06
N GLU A 96 13.14 -1.48 -0.57
CA GLU A 96 13.88 -1.76 -1.83
C GLU A 96 13.55 -0.81 -3.01
N SER A 97 12.52 0.01 -2.84
CA SER A 97 12.01 0.95 -3.84
C SER A 97 12.42 2.41 -3.61
N CYS A 98 13.13 2.70 -2.52
CA CYS A 98 13.61 4.05 -2.20
C CYS A 98 15.04 4.22 -2.70
N VAL A 99 15.27 5.23 -3.52
CA VAL A 99 16.63 5.59 -3.96
C VAL A 99 16.99 6.86 -3.21
N ILE A 100 17.70 6.70 -2.09
CA ILE A 100 18.09 7.84 -1.26
C ILE A 100 19.25 8.59 -1.89
N GLY A 101 19.10 9.90 -2.08
CA GLY A 101 20.17 10.77 -2.57
C GLY A 101 21.14 11.23 -1.48
N ASP A 102 20.60 11.64 -0.33
CA ASP A 102 21.38 12.11 0.83
C ASP A 102 20.52 11.97 2.09
N ILE A 103 21.14 11.77 3.26
CA ILE A 103 20.45 11.57 4.55
C ILE A 103 21.11 12.39 5.67
N ARG A 104 20.31 12.95 6.58
CA ARG A 104 20.76 13.73 7.75
C ARG A 104 19.88 13.46 8.96
N VAL A 105 20.45 13.61 10.15
CA VAL A 105 19.76 13.43 11.43
C VAL A 105 19.77 14.70 12.26
N ASP A 106 18.71 14.89 13.04
CA ASP A 106 18.65 15.77 14.19
C ASP A 106 18.40 14.92 15.45
N PRO A 107 19.48 14.55 16.17
CA PRO A 107 19.40 13.74 17.38
C PRO A 107 18.61 14.37 18.53
N ILE A 108 18.60 15.70 18.66
CA ILE A 108 17.90 16.39 19.76
C ILE A 108 16.40 16.15 19.66
N ASN A 109 15.88 16.30 18.45
CA ASN A 109 14.46 16.13 18.18
C ASN A 109 14.10 14.69 17.77
N SER A 110 15.11 13.82 17.65
CA SER A 110 14.98 12.45 17.16
C SER A 110 14.34 12.37 15.77
N THR A 111 14.81 13.24 14.87
CA THR A 111 14.27 13.45 13.52
C THR A 111 15.27 13.00 12.46
N LEU A 112 14.75 12.39 11.40
CA LEU A 112 15.49 11.95 10.22
C LEU A 112 15.01 12.74 8.99
N PHE A 113 15.94 13.12 8.11
CA PHE A 113 15.66 13.78 6.84
C PHE A 113 16.40 13.07 5.71
N TRP A 114 15.74 12.90 4.56
CA TRP A 114 16.40 12.33 3.38
C TRP A 114 15.84 12.88 2.08
N ILE A 115 16.67 12.83 1.02
CA ILE A 115 16.25 13.04 -0.36
C ILE A 115 15.83 11.68 -0.92
N ASN A 116 14.63 11.57 -1.49
CA ASN A 116 14.18 10.36 -2.17
C ASN A 116 14.02 10.62 -3.67
N TYR A 117 14.66 9.81 -4.50
CA TYR A 117 14.52 9.83 -5.95
C TYR A 117 13.44 8.83 -6.39
N VAL A 118 12.58 9.26 -7.32
CA VAL A 118 11.53 8.44 -7.95
C VAL A 118 11.92 8.21 -9.39
N TYR A 119 12.25 6.96 -9.73
CA TYR A 119 12.55 6.53 -11.10
C TYR A 119 11.26 6.33 -11.89
N GLU A 120 11.03 7.17 -12.91
CA GLU A 120 9.91 6.99 -13.86
C GLU A 120 10.34 6.17 -15.07
N GLY A 121 10.67 4.89 -14.88
CA GLY A 121 10.59 3.80 -15.88
C GLY A 121 11.29 3.92 -17.25
N TYR A 122 11.95 5.04 -17.58
CA TYR A 122 12.70 5.18 -18.83
C TYR A 122 14.17 4.94 -18.58
N SER A 123 14.65 3.77 -19.03
CA SER A 123 16.04 3.55 -19.40
C SER A 123 16.39 4.50 -20.57
N SER A 124 16.62 5.78 -20.29
CA SER A 124 17.38 6.62 -21.21
C SER A 124 18.85 6.53 -20.82
N GLN A 125 19.70 6.31 -21.81
CA GLN A 125 21.17 6.49 -21.79
C GLN A 125 21.64 7.90 -21.31
N TYR A 126 20.74 8.71 -20.75
CA TYR A 126 20.92 10.03 -20.18
C TYR A 126 20.12 10.08 -18.86
N GLY A 127 20.74 9.72 -17.74
CA GLY A 127 20.09 9.50 -16.43
C GLY A 127 19.61 10.78 -15.70
N ASP A 128 18.70 11.55 -16.32
CA ASP A 128 18.43 12.95 -15.92
C ASP A 128 16.93 13.35 -15.89
N ARG A 129 15.99 12.41 -15.72
CA ARG A 129 14.55 12.74 -15.48
C ARG A 129 14.00 12.23 -14.13
N ASP A 130 14.84 12.13 -13.11
CA ASP A 130 14.40 11.65 -11.80
C ASP A 130 13.66 12.75 -11.04
N LYS A 131 12.41 12.47 -10.62
CA LYS A 131 11.75 13.31 -9.62
C LYS A 131 12.48 13.12 -8.30
N SER A 132 12.67 14.19 -7.53
CA SER A 132 13.15 14.06 -6.15
C SER A 132 12.19 14.70 -5.15
N THR A 133 12.09 14.10 -3.96
CA THR A 133 11.38 14.63 -2.79
C THR A 133 12.35 14.83 -1.63
N ILE A 134 12.01 15.71 -0.69
CA ILE A 134 12.66 15.74 0.63
C ILE A 134 11.64 15.24 1.64
N MET A 135 12.04 14.30 2.45
CA MET A 135 11.20 13.64 3.43
C MET A 135 11.72 13.91 4.84
N ARG A 136 10.81 13.80 5.81
CA ARG A 136 11.10 13.92 7.25
C ARG A 136 10.35 12.82 7.99
N SER A 137 10.99 12.14 8.92
CA SER A 137 10.34 11.23 9.88
C SER A 137 10.97 11.38 11.26
N SER A 138 10.42 10.69 12.27
CA SER A 138 11.22 10.37 13.44
C SER A 138 12.30 9.34 13.10
N GLN A 139 13.40 9.29 13.86
CA GLN A 139 14.48 8.30 13.70
C GLN A 139 14.01 6.86 13.89
N ASN A 140 12.86 6.63 14.54
CA ASN A 140 12.21 5.33 14.59
C ASN A 140 11.32 5.00 13.37
N GLY A 141 11.37 5.80 12.30
CA GLY A 141 10.58 5.63 11.08
C GLY A 141 9.12 6.09 11.17
N GLN A 142 8.62 6.45 12.35
CA GLN A 142 7.23 6.92 12.52
C GLN A 142 7.07 8.38 12.11
N ALA A 143 5.80 8.78 11.85
CA ALA A 143 5.42 10.13 11.42
C ALA A 143 6.23 10.67 10.22
N ALA A 144 6.52 9.80 9.26
CA ALA A 144 7.09 10.19 7.99
C ALA A 144 6.12 11.11 7.22
N ILE A 145 6.63 12.23 6.71
CA ILE A 145 5.92 13.19 5.87
C ILE A 145 6.80 13.61 4.68
N THR A 146 6.17 14.06 3.60
CA THR A 146 6.85 14.78 2.52
C THR A 146 7.07 16.23 2.95
N LEU A 147 8.33 16.60 3.19
CA LEU A 147 8.74 17.96 3.54
C LEU A 147 8.78 18.86 2.30
N VAL A 148 9.24 18.31 1.17
CA VAL A 148 9.23 18.98 -0.15
C VAL A 148 8.69 18.02 -1.20
N ALA A 149 7.65 18.47 -1.90
CA ALA A 149 6.90 17.70 -2.90
C ALA A 149 7.76 17.24 -4.10
N PRO A 150 7.36 16.15 -4.79
CA PRO A 150 8.09 15.63 -5.93
C PRO A 150 8.08 16.61 -7.11
N GLN A 151 9.27 16.90 -7.64
CA GLN A 151 9.46 17.77 -8.81
C GLN A 151 10.55 17.18 -9.69
N TYR A 152 10.52 17.45 -11.01
CA TYR A 152 11.57 17.10 -11.99
C TYR A 152 12.81 17.97 -11.80
N ILE A 153 13.36 17.95 -10.59
CA ILE A 153 14.49 18.74 -10.14
C ILE A 153 15.37 17.77 -9.39
N ARG A 154 16.63 17.66 -9.79
CA ARG A 154 17.61 16.80 -9.09
C ARG A 154 18.09 17.54 -7.85
N ARG A 155 18.03 16.90 -6.68
CA ARG A 155 18.50 17.45 -5.40
C ARG A 155 19.74 16.71 -4.95
N TYR A 156 20.87 17.39 -4.85
CA TYR A 156 22.16 16.72 -4.69
C TYR A 156 22.58 16.50 -3.24
N THR A 157 22.34 17.49 -2.38
CA THR A 157 22.88 17.49 -1.03
C THR A 157 21.85 18.01 -0.03
N LEU A 158 21.92 17.52 1.20
CA LEU A 158 21.05 17.86 2.30
C LEU A 158 21.88 18.32 3.50
N ASN A 159 21.48 19.41 4.14
CA ASN A 159 22.10 19.94 5.35
C ASN A 159 21.04 20.36 6.35
N VAL A 160 21.31 20.16 7.63
CA VAL A 160 20.36 20.39 8.71
C VAL A 160 20.95 21.38 9.70
N ASP A 161 20.22 22.45 9.96
CA ASP A 161 20.45 23.37 11.07
C ASP A 161 19.53 22.97 12.23
N VAL A 162 20.11 22.27 13.21
CA VAL A 162 19.42 21.76 14.40
C VAL A 162 18.90 22.88 15.29
N GLN A 163 19.63 23.99 15.41
CA GLN A 163 19.22 25.10 16.29
C GLN A 163 18.11 25.93 15.64
N GLY A 164 18.26 26.24 14.34
CA GLY A 164 17.27 26.97 13.56
C GLY A 164 16.06 26.14 13.11
N LYS A 165 16.05 24.82 13.35
CA LYS A 165 15.03 23.86 12.87
C LYS A 165 14.74 24.00 11.38
N ARG A 166 15.82 24.00 10.58
CA ARG A 166 15.76 24.28 9.14
C ARG A 166 16.60 23.31 8.33
N VAL A 167 16.09 22.93 7.16
CA VAL A 167 16.76 22.04 6.21
C VAL A 167 17.16 22.83 4.99
N TYR A 168 18.39 22.65 4.52
CA TYR A 168 18.97 23.30 3.35
C TYR A 168 19.37 22.26 2.30
N TRP A 169 19.20 22.58 1.02
CA TRP A 169 19.62 21.70 -0.07
C TRP A 169 20.01 22.50 -1.31
N VAL A 170 20.72 21.82 -2.22
CA VAL A 170 21.00 22.32 -3.56
C VAL A 170 20.18 21.56 -4.59
N SER A 171 19.44 22.30 -5.42
CA SER A 171 18.59 21.81 -6.51
C SER A 171 19.16 22.18 -7.86
N ARG A 172 18.96 21.32 -8.87
CA ARG A 172 19.19 21.63 -10.29
C ARG A 172 17.90 21.45 -11.08
N GLU A 173 17.51 22.53 -11.75
CA GLU A 173 16.19 22.70 -12.36
C GLU A 173 15.99 21.84 -13.61
N ASN A 174 17.05 21.58 -14.39
CA ASN A 174 17.09 20.54 -15.43
C ASN A 174 18.54 20.25 -15.89
N SER A 175 18.76 19.22 -16.71
CA SER A 175 20.09 18.83 -17.22
C SER A 175 20.68 19.80 -18.26
N TYR A 176 19.83 20.59 -18.94
CA TYR A 176 20.24 21.51 -20.01
C TYR A 176 20.67 22.89 -19.49
N THR A 177 20.17 23.30 -18.33
CA THR A 177 20.57 24.50 -17.62
C THR A 177 21.59 24.12 -16.54
N SER A 178 22.79 24.70 -16.59
CA SER A 178 23.80 24.54 -15.52
C SER A 178 23.44 25.28 -14.22
N ILE A 179 22.19 25.72 -14.10
CA ILE A 179 21.71 26.55 -13.01
C ILE A 179 21.42 25.66 -11.80
N ASN A 180 22.13 25.91 -10.70
CA ASN A 180 21.82 25.32 -9.41
C ASN A 180 21.32 26.39 -8.45
N THR A 181 20.48 25.96 -7.51
CA THR A 181 19.80 26.83 -6.56
C THR A 181 19.97 26.31 -5.14
N ILE A 182 20.35 27.20 -4.21
CA ILE A 182 20.32 26.94 -2.77
C ILE A 182 18.94 27.30 -2.23
N LEU A 183 18.27 26.32 -1.64
CA LEU A 183 16.97 26.48 -1.00
C LEU A 183 17.01 25.99 0.45
N SER A 184 16.01 26.42 1.21
CA SER A 184 15.77 25.88 2.55
C SER A 184 14.31 25.95 2.97
N ILE A 185 13.94 25.13 3.95
CA ILE A 185 12.57 25.04 4.49
C ILE A 185 12.61 24.73 5.99
N GLY A 186 11.62 25.23 6.74
CA GLY A 186 11.43 24.88 8.14
C GLY A 186 11.05 23.41 8.30
N TYR A 187 11.38 22.81 9.44
CA TYR A 187 11.04 21.41 9.72
C TYR A 187 9.54 21.12 9.61
N ASP A 188 8.68 22.10 9.88
CA ASP A 188 7.22 22.03 9.82
C ASP A 188 6.63 22.31 8.42
N SER A 189 7.47 22.19 7.38
CA SER A 189 7.13 22.50 5.99
C SER A 189 6.81 23.99 5.74
N SER A 190 7.13 24.89 6.68
CA SER A 190 6.89 26.33 6.53
C SER A 190 8.10 27.08 5.96
N ASN A 191 7.86 28.32 5.49
CA ASN A 191 8.91 29.27 5.11
C ASN A 191 9.96 28.69 4.13
N LEU A 192 9.51 28.20 2.97
CA LEU A 192 10.43 27.91 1.87
C LEU A 192 11.16 29.20 1.46
N GLN A 193 12.49 29.18 1.46
CA GLN A 193 13.31 30.33 1.05
C GLN A 193 14.28 29.95 -0.06
N PHE A 194 14.47 30.89 -0.97
CA PHE A 194 15.47 30.87 -2.01
C PHE A 194 16.63 31.78 -1.59
N HIS A 195 17.85 31.25 -1.56
CA HIS A 195 19.01 32.01 -1.08
C HIS A 195 19.91 32.48 -2.22
N TYR A 196 20.12 31.64 -3.23
CA TYR A 196 21.06 31.94 -4.30
C TYR A 196 20.87 31.00 -5.49
N GLN A 197 21.12 31.51 -6.69
CA GLN A 197 21.08 30.77 -7.94
C GLN A 197 22.21 31.24 -8.85
N SER A 198 22.92 30.29 -9.46
CA SER A 198 24.04 30.58 -10.36
C SER A 198 24.27 29.40 -11.31
N ASP A 199 24.69 29.71 -12.53
CA ASP A 199 25.15 28.78 -13.56
C ASP A 199 26.69 28.62 -13.59
N THR A 200 27.42 29.58 -13.05
CA THR A 200 28.89 29.61 -13.00
C THR A 200 29.46 28.83 -11.82
N PHE A 201 29.08 29.20 -10.59
CA PHE A 201 29.74 28.73 -9.36
C PHE A 201 29.29 27.35 -8.85
N PHE A 202 28.33 26.74 -9.54
CA PHE A 202 27.72 25.48 -9.14
C PHE A 202 27.90 24.34 -10.16
N SER A 203 28.72 24.55 -11.19
CA SER A 203 29.07 23.45 -12.08
C SER A 203 29.94 22.43 -11.31
N HIS A 204 29.47 21.20 -11.13
CA HIS A 204 30.18 20.10 -10.44
C HIS A 204 30.34 20.24 -8.91
N ILE A 205 29.24 20.50 -8.19
CA ILE A 205 29.23 20.42 -6.72
C ILE A 205 29.48 18.98 -6.26
N ALA A 206 30.53 18.78 -5.46
CA ALA A 206 30.86 17.47 -4.91
C ALA A 206 30.24 17.24 -3.52
N ALA A 207 30.30 18.26 -2.64
CA ALA A 207 29.71 18.22 -1.32
C ALA A 207 29.38 19.64 -0.84
N THR A 208 28.45 19.72 0.12
CA THR A 208 28.05 20.98 0.75
C THR A 208 27.97 20.81 2.25
N ASP A 209 28.19 21.87 3.00
CA ASP A 209 27.92 21.90 4.43
C ASP A 209 27.56 23.31 4.92
N ILE A 210 27.00 23.43 6.12
CA ILE A 210 26.54 24.72 6.68
C ILE A 210 27.14 24.99 8.07
N PHE A 211 27.36 26.28 8.37
CA PHE A 211 27.68 26.75 9.71
C PHE A 211 27.17 28.17 9.93
N GLY A 212 26.29 28.36 10.93
CA GLY A 212 25.58 29.62 11.12
C GLY A 212 24.81 30.01 9.85
N ASN A 213 24.94 31.27 9.43
CA ASN A 213 24.29 31.76 8.22
C ASN A 213 25.07 31.46 6.93
N TYR A 214 26.13 30.65 6.98
CA TYR A 214 26.96 30.37 5.80
C TYR A 214 26.72 28.95 5.27
N MET A 215 26.60 28.86 3.95
CA MET A 215 26.71 27.60 3.22
C MET A 215 28.04 27.56 2.49
N PHE A 216 28.67 26.40 2.54
CA PHE A 216 29.96 26.09 1.93
C PHE A 216 29.77 24.95 0.94
N TRP A 217 30.47 24.99 -0.19
CA TRP A 217 30.44 23.91 -1.17
C TRP A 217 31.79 23.74 -1.86
N ILE A 218 32.05 22.50 -2.29
CA ILE A 218 33.19 22.17 -3.15
C ILE A 218 32.74 22.24 -4.60
N ASN A 219 33.48 22.99 -5.42
CA ASN A 219 33.42 22.92 -6.86
C ASN A 219 34.66 22.16 -7.38
N ASN A 220 34.46 20.96 -7.92
CA ASN A 220 35.57 20.16 -8.46
C ASN A 220 36.04 20.63 -9.86
N LYS A 221 35.24 21.40 -10.59
CA LYS A 221 35.70 21.99 -11.86
C LYS A 221 36.76 23.07 -11.62
N GLU A 222 36.59 23.84 -10.55
CA GLU A 222 37.49 24.94 -10.15
C GLU A 222 38.46 24.51 -9.04
N HIS A 223 38.37 23.25 -8.58
CA HIS A 223 39.08 22.71 -7.42
C HIS A 223 39.07 23.68 -6.23
N THR A 224 37.92 24.29 -5.92
CA THR A 224 37.83 25.38 -4.94
C THR A 224 36.66 25.17 -3.97
N ILE A 225 36.87 25.54 -2.71
CA ILE A 225 35.82 25.65 -1.69
C ILE A 225 35.31 27.08 -1.67
N TYR A 226 34.01 27.21 -1.92
CA TYR A 226 33.30 28.48 -1.87
C TYR A 226 32.47 28.58 -0.59
N GLY A 227 32.20 29.82 -0.18
CA GLY A 227 31.28 30.11 0.91
C GLY A 227 30.43 31.33 0.64
N ARG A 228 29.17 31.28 1.07
CA ARG A 228 28.22 32.39 0.95
C ARG A 228 27.39 32.55 2.21
N ASN A 229 27.20 33.80 2.62
CA ASN A 229 26.22 34.15 3.64
C ASN A 229 24.80 34.11 3.05
N MET A 230 23.97 33.19 3.54
CA MET A 230 22.60 32.92 3.11
C MET A 230 21.60 34.00 3.55
N SER A 231 21.98 34.92 4.42
CA SER A 231 21.17 36.09 4.80
C SER A 231 21.29 37.25 3.81
N LEU A 232 22.24 37.21 2.88
CA LEU A 232 22.37 38.23 1.84
C LEU A 232 21.23 38.10 0.82
N ALA A 233 20.81 39.23 0.25
CA ALA A 233 19.81 39.26 -0.80
C ALA A 233 20.21 38.35 -1.98
N THR A 234 19.20 37.77 -2.62
CA THR A 234 19.34 36.79 -3.72
C THR A 234 20.11 37.35 -4.91
N THR A 235 19.99 38.67 -5.15
CA THR A 235 20.67 39.40 -6.23
C THR A 235 22.12 39.75 -5.94
N ASN A 236 22.60 39.57 -4.71
CA ASN A 236 23.99 39.88 -4.37
C ASN A 236 24.91 38.77 -4.92
N PRO A 237 25.88 39.06 -5.81
CA PRO A 237 26.75 38.03 -6.37
C PRO A 237 27.89 37.59 -5.43
N THR A 238 27.99 38.14 -4.22
CA THR A 238 29.15 37.91 -3.33
C THR A 238 29.23 36.45 -2.88
N VAL A 239 30.09 35.69 -3.55
CA VAL A 239 30.56 34.36 -3.16
C VAL A 239 32.04 34.51 -2.82
N GLY A 240 32.45 34.06 -1.64
CA GLY A 240 33.85 34.09 -1.23
C GLY A 240 34.57 32.82 -1.64
N GLU A 241 35.68 32.94 -2.35
CA GLU A 241 36.67 31.87 -2.47
C GLU A 241 37.39 31.71 -1.14
N LEU A 242 37.27 30.53 -0.53
CA LEU A 242 37.82 30.29 0.80
C LEU A 242 39.13 29.51 0.72
N TYR A 243 39.21 28.53 -0.18
CA TYR A 243 40.36 27.64 -0.28
C TYR A 243 40.45 26.94 -1.63
N GLN A 244 41.63 26.97 -2.26
CA GLN A 244 41.94 26.16 -3.43
C GLN A 244 42.43 24.78 -2.99
N THR A 245 41.67 23.75 -3.35
CA THR A 245 41.94 22.35 -3.01
C THR A 245 43.05 21.74 -3.87
N GLY A 246 43.23 22.23 -5.10
CA GLY A 246 44.23 21.75 -6.06
C GLY A 246 44.01 20.32 -6.56
N ARG A 247 42.91 19.67 -6.18
CA ARG A 247 42.54 18.30 -6.56
C ARG A 247 41.05 18.06 -6.29
N ASP A 248 40.50 17.00 -6.88
CA ASP A 248 39.11 16.63 -6.58
C ASP A 248 38.94 16.19 -5.13
N ILE A 249 37.89 16.72 -4.49
CA ILE A 249 37.44 16.30 -3.17
C ILE A 249 36.03 15.73 -3.32
N THR A 250 35.77 14.61 -2.67
CA THR A 250 34.50 13.88 -2.75
C THR A 250 33.57 14.15 -1.57
N ALA A 251 34.10 14.55 -0.42
CA ALA A 251 33.31 14.78 0.79
C ALA A 251 33.91 15.89 1.66
N MET A 252 33.06 16.66 2.34
CA MET A 252 33.45 17.76 3.24
C MET A 252 32.52 17.79 4.46
N LYS A 253 33.09 18.12 5.62
CA LYS A 253 32.33 18.36 6.84
C LYS A 253 32.94 19.47 7.69
N ILE A 254 32.11 20.38 8.17
CA ILE A 254 32.48 21.43 9.11
C ILE A 254 32.31 20.89 10.52
N VAL A 255 33.43 20.78 11.22
CA VAL A 255 33.51 20.27 12.59
C VAL A 255 33.47 21.43 13.58
N HIS A 256 32.41 21.50 14.41
CA HIS A 256 32.34 22.50 15.47
C HIS A 256 31.36 22.09 16.58
N LYS A 257 31.69 22.36 17.85
CA LYS A 257 30.86 21.98 19.01
C LYS A 257 29.41 22.48 18.93
N LEU A 258 29.18 23.68 18.38
CA LEU A 258 27.84 24.28 18.25
C LEU A 258 26.93 23.54 17.25
N ARG A 259 27.50 22.73 16.36
CA ARG A 259 26.73 21.91 15.42
C ARG A 259 26.27 20.60 16.04
N GLN A 260 26.83 20.22 17.18
CA GLN A 260 26.45 19.05 17.95
C GLN A 260 26.05 19.45 19.36
N PRO A 261 24.95 20.21 19.51
CA PRO A 261 24.40 20.55 20.81
C PRO A 261 24.11 19.29 21.64
N THR A 262 24.24 19.42 22.96
CA THR A 262 23.96 18.34 23.91
C THR A 262 22.46 18.13 24.06
N GLY A 263 22.02 16.88 24.23
CA GLY A 263 20.63 16.54 24.52
C GLY A 263 20.52 15.24 25.33
N ALA A 264 19.31 14.92 25.78
CA ALA A 264 19.05 13.70 26.53
C ALA A 264 19.08 12.48 25.60
N ASN A 265 19.86 11.45 25.97
CA ASN A 265 19.84 10.18 25.26
C ASN A 265 18.56 9.42 25.64
N LYS A 266 17.59 9.40 24.72
CA LYS A 266 16.28 8.74 24.93
C LYS A 266 16.37 7.21 24.97
N CYS A 267 17.48 6.66 24.49
CA CYS A 267 17.81 5.24 24.55
C CYS A 267 18.63 4.87 25.79
N MET A 268 18.87 5.81 26.71
CA MET A 268 19.55 5.51 27.97
C MET A 268 18.72 4.51 28.79
N ASN A 269 19.35 3.40 29.19
CA ASN A 269 18.74 2.31 29.94
C ASN A 269 17.53 1.65 29.25
N HIS A 270 17.55 1.55 27.92
CA HIS A 270 16.49 0.87 27.17
C HIS A 270 16.44 -0.64 27.48
N ASN A 271 15.27 -1.25 27.31
CA ASN A 271 15.08 -2.71 27.45
C ASN A 271 15.07 -3.46 26.10
N CYS A 272 15.53 -2.83 25.02
CA CYS A 272 15.59 -3.45 23.70
C CYS A 272 16.65 -4.56 23.65
N THR A 273 16.28 -5.74 23.15
CA THR A 273 17.24 -6.85 22.98
C THR A 273 18.26 -6.63 21.87
N HIS A 274 17.95 -5.78 20.87
CA HIS A 274 18.81 -5.54 19.72
C HIS A 274 19.05 -4.05 19.46
N ILE A 275 18.04 -3.35 18.93
CA ILE A 275 18.17 -1.95 18.49
C ILE A 275 17.24 -1.08 19.32
N CYS A 276 17.75 0.06 19.82
CA CYS A 276 16.92 1.13 20.34
C CYS A 276 16.89 2.30 19.37
N LEU A 277 15.69 2.72 18.97
CA LEU A 277 15.49 3.83 18.04
C LEU A 277 14.77 4.97 18.77
N PRO A 278 15.41 6.15 18.93
CA PRO A 278 14.81 7.26 19.64
C PRO A 278 13.60 7.80 18.86
N SER A 279 12.54 8.16 19.58
CA SER A 279 11.30 8.67 19.01
C SER A 279 11.17 10.18 19.22
N GLY A 280 10.76 10.87 18.17
CA GLY A 280 10.43 12.30 18.17
C GLY A 280 8.96 12.56 18.48
N LEU A 281 8.17 11.52 18.74
CA LEU A 281 6.75 11.62 19.06
C LEU A 281 6.53 12.01 20.52
N ALA A 282 5.42 12.70 20.78
CA ALA A 282 5.00 13.00 22.15
C ALA A 282 4.71 11.69 22.91
N ASN A 283 5.23 11.58 24.15
CA ASN A 283 5.03 10.44 25.06
C ASN A 283 5.69 9.11 24.65
N VAL A 284 6.54 9.09 23.61
CA VAL A 284 7.35 7.92 23.25
C VAL A 284 8.81 8.31 23.30
N ASN A 285 9.60 7.67 24.17
CA ASN A 285 11.05 7.95 24.25
C ASN A 285 11.81 7.22 23.14
N TYR A 286 11.52 5.93 22.97
CA TYR A 286 12.16 5.07 21.99
C TYR A 286 11.24 3.91 21.59
N THR A 287 11.58 3.24 20.49
CA THR A 287 11.01 1.95 20.09
C THR A 287 12.14 0.96 19.83
N CYS A 288 11.91 -0.31 20.13
CA CYS A 288 12.92 -1.32 19.82
C CYS A 288 12.82 -1.79 18.36
N GLY A 289 13.94 -2.20 17.78
CA GLY A 289 14.03 -2.81 16.46
C GLY A 289 14.82 -4.11 16.50
N CYS A 290 14.58 -5.02 15.57
CA CYS A 290 15.35 -6.25 15.42
C CYS A 290 16.48 -6.07 14.40
N LEU A 291 17.64 -6.69 14.67
CA LEU A 291 18.70 -6.87 13.68
C LEU A 291 18.18 -7.72 12.50
N PRO A 292 18.84 -7.64 11.33
CA PRO A 292 18.54 -8.52 10.20
C PRO A 292 18.45 -10.00 10.62
N PHE A 293 17.56 -10.76 9.98
CA PHE A 293 17.31 -12.19 10.23
C PHE A 293 16.68 -12.54 11.58
N HIS A 294 16.25 -11.57 12.39
CA HIS A 294 15.53 -11.80 13.65
C HIS A 294 14.07 -11.29 13.57
N ARG A 295 13.15 -11.92 14.31
CA ARG A 295 11.73 -11.51 14.37
C ARG A 295 11.31 -11.15 15.79
N TRP A 296 10.22 -10.39 15.96
CA TRP A 296 9.65 -10.08 17.27
C TRP A 296 9.12 -11.32 17.99
N ASN A 297 9.24 -11.34 19.31
CA ASN A 297 8.65 -12.39 20.16
C ASN A 297 7.24 -12.05 20.69
N GLY A 298 6.66 -10.92 20.25
CA GLY A 298 5.31 -10.48 20.64
C GLY A 298 5.25 -9.45 21.79
N ASN A 299 6.38 -9.10 22.43
CA ASN A 299 6.37 -8.26 23.64
C ASN A 299 6.91 -6.83 23.45
N ASP A 300 7.08 -6.35 22.21
CA ASP A 300 7.63 -5.03 21.84
C ASP A 300 8.97 -4.63 22.49
N LYS A 301 9.67 -5.58 23.15
CA LYS A 301 11.03 -5.41 23.68
C LYS A 301 12.06 -6.44 23.25
N ALA A 302 11.63 -7.61 22.73
CA ALA A 302 12.51 -8.74 22.48
C ALA A 302 12.35 -9.37 21.08
N CYS A 303 13.50 -9.71 20.49
CA CYS A 303 13.62 -10.37 19.20
C CYS A 303 14.12 -11.81 19.37
N VAL A 304 13.66 -12.73 18.52
CA VAL A 304 13.92 -14.17 18.57
C VAL A 304 14.27 -14.74 17.19
N GLY A 305 15.14 -15.75 17.19
CA GLY A 305 15.47 -16.60 16.04
C GLY A 305 16.45 -15.98 15.03
N ASN A 306 17.24 -16.84 14.38
CA ASN A 306 18.07 -16.50 13.23
C ASN A 306 17.46 -17.18 12.00
N ILE A 307 16.76 -16.42 11.15
CA ILE A 307 16.15 -16.91 9.92
C ILE A 307 17.27 -17.04 8.89
N GLY A 308 18.03 -18.13 8.98
CA GLY A 308 19.19 -18.33 8.10
C GLY A 308 19.95 -19.65 8.22
N ASN A 309 19.61 -20.55 9.16
CA ASN A 309 20.19 -21.88 9.20
C ASN A 309 19.09 -22.94 9.28
N THR A 310 18.49 -23.28 8.14
CA THR A 310 17.88 -24.59 7.97
C THR A 310 19.01 -25.58 7.71
N ASP A 311 19.65 -26.07 8.78
CA ASP A 311 20.39 -27.32 8.68
C ASP A 311 19.37 -28.45 8.68
N SER A 312 19.21 -29.02 7.48
CA SER A 312 18.74 -30.39 7.30
C SER A 312 19.63 -31.32 8.14
N THR A 313 19.09 -31.89 9.21
CA THR A 313 19.09 -33.33 9.51
C THR A 313 18.61 -33.55 10.94
N GLY A 314 17.53 -34.32 11.08
CA GLY A 314 17.22 -34.96 12.34
C GLY A 314 18.24 -36.08 12.58
N SER A 315 18.86 -36.08 13.75
CA SER A 315 19.13 -37.31 14.49
C SER A 315 19.38 -36.98 15.96
N THR A 316 18.74 -37.75 16.81
CA THR A 316 18.90 -37.84 18.25
C THR A 316 20.34 -38.24 18.62
N GLY A 317 20.99 -37.51 19.52
CA GLY A 317 22.28 -37.92 20.09
C GLY A 317 22.65 -37.10 21.32
N SER A 318 22.71 -37.77 22.47
CA SER A 318 23.15 -37.25 23.77
C SER A 318 24.57 -36.70 23.72
N ILE A 319 24.81 -35.54 24.33
CA ILE A 319 26.16 -35.05 24.62
C ILE A 319 26.55 -35.55 26.00
N ASP A 320 27.55 -36.44 26.00
CA ASP A 320 28.37 -36.79 27.16
C ASP A 320 29.71 -36.01 27.07
N SER A 321 30.26 -35.72 28.24
CA SER A 321 31.45 -34.90 28.52
C SER A 321 32.79 -35.44 27.99
N ASN A 322 33.71 -34.54 27.54
CA ASN A 322 35.13 -34.41 27.98
C ASN A 322 36.13 -33.92 26.88
N GLY A 323 37.01 -32.95 27.27
CA GLY A 323 38.40 -32.67 26.80
C GLY A 323 38.58 -32.22 25.34
N ASP A 324 39.53 -31.38 24.91
CA ASP A 324 40.74 -30.70 25.41
C ASP A 324 41.01 -29.55 24.40
N ASP A 325 41.22 -28.29 24.78
CA ASP A 325 42.49 -27.60 25.10
C ASP A 325 43.25 -26.98 23.88
N LYS A 326 43.57 -25.67 24.00
CA LYS A 326 44.62 -24.83 23.33
C LYS A 326 44.46 -24.47 21.84
N ASP A 327 44.81 -23.26 21.34
CA ASP A 327 45.86 -22.32 21.72
C ASP A 327 45.67 -20.88 21.17
N ARG A 328 46.50 -19.96 21.72
CA ARG A 328 46.66 -18.50 21.49
C ARG A 328 46.98 -18.06 20.05
N TYR A 329 46.65 -16.80 19.72
CA TYR A 329 47.44 -15.97 18.80
C TYR A 329 47.80 -14.63 19.45
N ASP A 330 49.10 -14.33 19.45
CA ASP A 330 49.72 -13.04 19.79
C ASP A 330 50.39 -12.47 18.52
N THR A 331 50.50 -11.14 18.57
CA THR A 331 50.88 -10.11 17.60
C THR A 331 52.31 -10.16 17.08
N THR A 332 52.56 -9.67 15.85
CA THR A 332 53.77 -8.87 15.49
C THR A 332 53.67 -8.18 14.11
N THR A 333 53.72 -6.83 14.15
CA THR A 333 54.47 -5.83 13.34
C THR A 333 54.86 -6.01 11.86
N PHE A 334 54.58 -4.94 11.09
CA PHE A 334 55.04 -4.59 9.74
C PHE A 334 56.51 -4.11 9.70
N GLU A 335 57.23 -4.45 8.61
CA GLU A 335 58.44 -3.75 8.13
C GLU A 335 58.35 -3.44 6.62
N SER A 336 59.27 -2.59 6.16
CA SER A 336 59.25 -1.58 5.07
C SER A 336 59.49 -2.03 3.60
N ILE A 337 59.13 -1.13 2.66
CA ILE A 337 59.26 -1.16 1.18
C ILE A 337 60.72 -0.93 0.70
N PRO A 338 61.18 -1.43 -0.48
CA PRO A 338 61.36 -0.53 -1.67
C PRO A 338 61.23 -1.17 -3.10
N ASP A 339 61.17 -0.28 -4.10
CA ASP A 339 60.96 -0.40 -5.58
C ASP A 339 61.76 -1.44 -6.41
N ARG A 340 61.15 -2.01 -7.49
CA ARG A 340 61.59 -1.94 -8.93
C ARG A 340 60.93 -2.97 -9.89
N ILE A 341 60.34 -2.44 -10.98
CA ILE A 341 60.38 -2.78 -12.44
C ILE A 341 60.65 -4.24 -12.92
N ILE A 342 59.79 -4.81 -13.80
CA ILE A 342 60.01 -5.24 -15.23
C ILE A 342 58.92 -6.21 -15.75
N ARG A 343 58.59 -5.99 -17.04
CA ARG A 343 57.65 -6.64 -17.99
C ARG A 343 57.76 -8.17 -18.11
N ASN A 344 56.65 -8.87 -18.42
CA ASN A 344 56.27 -9.37 -19.78
C ASN A 344 55.25 -10.53 -19.76
N ASN A 345 54.31 -10.42 -20.71
CA ASN A 345 53.69 -11.46 -21.55
C ASN A 345 52.74 -12.54 -21.00
N LEU A 346 51.55 -12.53 -21.64
CA LEU A 346 50.82 -13.66 -22.27
C LEU A 346 50.49 -14.83 -21.35
N SER A 347 49.28 -15.35 -21.26
CA SER A 347 48.13 -15.36 -22.14
C SER A 347 47.11 -16.16 -21.35
N ASP A 348 45.85 -15.75 -21.29
CA ASP A 348 44.75 -16.69 -21.52
C ASP A 348 43.43 -15.93 -21.59
N LYS A 349 42.67 -16.34 -22.61
CA LYS A 349 41.32 -15.89 -22.92
C LYS A 349 40.43 -16.09 -21.68
N VAL A 350 39.81 -15.02 -21.21
CA VAL A 350 38.55 -15.14 -20.47
C VAL A 350 37.49 -14.36 -21.23
N ASP A 351 36.55 -15.14 -21.71
CA ASP A 351 35.33 -14.80 -22.41
C ASP A 351 34.48 -13.84 -21.55
N LEU A 352 34.14 -12.67 -22.08
CA LEU A 352 33.37 -11.61 -21.40
C LEU A 352 31.85 -11.82 -21.45
N THR A 353 31.38 -13.06 -21.59
CA THR A 353 29.96 -13.40 -21.79
C THR A 353 29.24 -13.94 -20.55
N SER A 354 29.80 -13.85 -19.34
CA SER A 354 29.21 -14.46 -18.13
C SER A 354 28.85 -13.51 -16.96
N TYR A 355 28.81 -12.19 -17.15
CA TYR A 355 28.54 -11.23 -16.05
C TYR A 355 27.15 -10.55 -16.06
N TYR A 356 26.12 -11.22 -16.60
CA TYR A 356 24.74 -10.72 -16.57
C TYR A 356 23.68 -11.72 -16.03
N GLU A 357 24.10 -12.78 -15.33
CA GLU A 357 23.19 -13.71 -14.65
C GLU A 357 23.42 -13.75 -13.13
N ALA A 358 23.31 -12.58 -12.47
CA ALA A 358 23.03 -12.52 -11.04
C ALA A 358 21.57 -12.10 -10.83
N THR A 359 20.65 -12.86 -11.44
CA THR A 359 19.21 -12.61 -11.39
C THR A 359 18.60 -13.37 -10.23
N ILE A 360 18.32 -12.64 -9.15
CA ILE A 360 17.06 -12.67 -8.39
C ILE A 360 16.46 -14.08 -8.23
N LEU A 361 17.07 -14.89 -7.37
CA LEU A 361 16.47 -16.14 -6.89
C LEU A 361 16.53 -16.15 -5.36
N GLY A 362 15.36 -15.93 -4.74
CA GLY A 362 15.06 -16.43 -3.39
C GLY A 362 15.37 -15.52 -2.20
N LEU A 363 14.53 -14.51 -1.94
CA LEU A 363 14.26 -14.00 -0.58
C LEU A 363 12.76 -13.67 -0.43
N LEU A 364 11.92 -14.71 -0.51
CA LEU A 364 10.58 -14.68 0.06
C LEU A 364 10.71 -14.85 1.58
N GLY A 365 10.40 -13.79 2.34
CA GLY A 365 10.23 -13.87 3.80
C GLY A 365 11.09 -12.90 4.61
N TYR A 366 11.03 -11.60 4.35
CA TYR A 366 11.51 -10.61 5.32
C TYR A 366 10.59 -10.59 6.55
N PRO A 367 11.11 -10.63 7.79
CA PRO A 367 10.28 -10.40 8.98
C PRO A 367 9.75 -8.95 8.97
N ARG A 368 8.43 -8.81 9.18
CA ARG A 368 7.60 -7.59 9.01
C ARG A 368 8.04 -6.30 9.73
N ASN A 369 9.10 -6.25 10.55
CA ASN A 369 9.23 -5.15 11.54
C ASN A 369 10.67 -4.70 11.83
N ILE A 370 11.41 -4.29 10.79
CA ILE A 370 12.36 -3.18 10.90
C ILE A 370 11.54 -1.92 10.62
N PRO A 371 11.70 -0.79 11.34
CA PRO A 371 11.06 0.47 10.93
C PRO A 371 11.63 0.91 9.58
N LEU A 372 10.95 0.46 8.54
CA LEU A 372 11.21 0.85 7.18
C LEU A 372 10.69 2.27 7.01
N VAL A 373 11.54 3.14 6.49
CA VAL A 373 11.11 4.41 5.94
C VAL A 373 10.29 4.11 4.68
N TYR A 374 8.96 4.02 4.83
CA TYR A 374 8.05 3.77 3.73
C TYR A 374 7.87 5.06 2.92
N CYS A 375 8.45 5.11 1.72
CA CYS A 375 8.15 6.16 0.77
C CYS A 375 6.98 5.67 -0.09
N ARG A 376 5.79 6.25 0.11
CA ARG A 376 4.63 6.03 -0.75
C ARG A 376 5.05 6.15 -2.21
N LYS A 377 4.77 5.12 -3.00
CA LYS A 377 4.94 5.15 -4.45
C LYS A 377 3.75 5.89 -5.04
N PRO A 378 3.93 7.09 -5.61
CA PRO A 378 2.81 7.80 -6.23
C PRO A 378 2.30 7.03 -7.45
N CYS A 379 1.04 7.26 -7.81
CA CYS A 379 0.47 6.79 -9.06
C CYS A 379 1.39 7.15 -10.26
N ALA A 380 1.85 6.13 -11.00
CA ALA A 380 2.52 6.32 -12.28
C ALA A 380 1.45 6.62 -13.35
N GLN A 381 1.02 7.87 -13.41
CA GLN A 381 -0.08 8.29 -14.26
C GLN A 381 0.25 8.12 -15.74
N ARG A 382 -0.69 7.53 -16.48
CA ARG A 382 -0.66 7.47 -17.95
C ARG A 382 -2.04 7.84 -18.48
N ASP A 383 -2.07 8.76 -19.44
CA ASP A 383 -3.27 9.04 -20.23
C ASP A 383 -3.34 8.04 -21.39
N LEU A 384 -4.40 7.24 -21.44
CA LEU A 384 -4.68 6.32 -22.56
C LEU A 384 -5.42 7.01 -23.73
N GLY A 385 -5.53 8.34 -23.68
CA GLY A 385 -6.16 9.20 -24.67
C GLY A 385 -7.52 9.74 -24.19
N LYS A 386 -7.84 10.99 -24.56
CA LYS A 386 -9.07 11.70 -24.19
C LYS A 386 -9.23 11.90 -22.67
N GLY A 387 -8.13 12.13 -21.94
CA GLY A 387 -8.17 12.37 -20.49
C GLY A 387 -8.41 11.11 -19.65
N ARG A 388 -8.13 9.93 -20.21
CA ARG A 388 -8.35 8.63 -19.53
C ARG A 388 -7.14 8.27 -18.69
N LEU A 389 -7.05 8.92 -17.53
CA LEU A 389 -5.93 8.76 -16.59
C LEU A 389 -6.03 7.47 -15.78
N VAL A 390 -5.02 6.61 -15.92
CA VAL A 390 -4.82 5.40 -15.12
C VAL A 390 -3.49 5.44 -14.37
N CYS A 391 -3.34 4.56 -13.38
CA CYS A 391 -2.06 4.31 -12.73
C CYS A 391 -1.49 2.99 -13.23
N VAL A 392 -0.27 3.04 -13.77
CA VAL A 392 0.39 1.89 -14.40
C VAL A 392 1.18 1.12 -13.36
N CYS A 393 0.99 -0.20 -13.36
CA CYS A 393 1.84 -1.14 -12.66
C CYS A 393 2.48 -2.11 -13.64
N ASN A 394 3.77 -2.34 -13.47
CA ASN A 394 4.61 -3.20 -14.30
C ASN A 394 5.66 -3.91 -13.42
N THR A 395 6.52 -4.72 -14.04
CA THR A 395 7.47 -5.59 -13.32
C THR A 395 8.43 -4.86 -12.38
N THR A 396 8.63 -3.55 -12.53
CA THR A 396 9.56 -2.76 -11.72
C THR A 396 8.88 -1.70 -10.85
N TYR A 397 7.63 -1.33 -11.15
CA TYR A 397 6.93 -0.25 -10.46
C TYR A 397 5.44 -0.53 -10.31
N CYS A 398 4.90 -0.19 -9.15
CA CYS A 398 3.48 -0.06 -8.92
C CYS A 398 3.26 0.92 -7.77
N ASP A 399 2.25 1.78 -7.87
CA ASP A 399 1.91 2.68 -6.76
C ASP A 399 1.32 1.90 -5.57
N ASP A 400 1.42 2.49 -4.39
CA ASP A 400 0.86 1.93 -3.16
C ASP A 400 0.11 3.00 -2.36
N LEU A 401 -0.67 2.51 -1.40
CA LEU A 401 -1.41 3.33 -0.47
C LEU A 401 -0.74 3.26 0.90
N ASP A 402 -0.79 4.38 1.63
CA ASP A 402 -0.32 4.38 3.01
C ASP A 402 -1.27 3.57 3.89
N ALA A 403 -0.71 2.75 4.79
CA ALA A 403 -1.49 2.17 5.87
C ALA A 403 -2.13 3.30 6.71
N LEU A 404 -3.41 3.14 7.04
CA LEU A 404 -4.16 4.15 7.78
C LEU A 404 -3.56 4.32 9.18
N LYS A 405 -3.26 5.57 9.56
CA LYS A 405 -2.70 5.91 10.88
C LYS A 405 -3.72 6.70 11.68
N ARG A 406 -3.72 6.47 13.00
CA ARG A 406 -4.52 7.27 13.93
C ARG A 406 -4.03 8.72 13.92
N THR A 407 -4.95 9.67 13.75
CA THR A 407 -4.61 11.10 13.70
C THR A 407 -4.37 11.65 15.11
N PRO A 408 -3.51 12.68 15.27
CA PRO A 408 -3.42 13.44 16.52
C PRO A 408 -4.74 14.12 16.87
N LYS A 409 -4.95 14.43 18.16
CA LYS A 409 -6.14 15.14 18.62
C LYS A 409 -6.38 16.44 17.85
N GLY A 410 -7.61 16.62 17.37
CA GLY A 410 -8.05 17.80 16.63
C GLY A 410 -7.56 17.86 15.17
N VAL A 411 -6.87 16.82 14.69
CA VAL A 411 -6.38 16.70 13.31
C VAL A 411 -7.27 15.75 12.52
N ILE A 412 -7.58 16.16 11.29
CA ILE A 412 -8.35 15.39 10.33
C ILE A 412 -7.42 15.08 9.15
N THR A 413 -7.37 13.83 8.74
CA THR A 413 -6.73 13.44 7.49
C THR A 413 -7.79 13.37 6.40
N VAL A 414 -7.51 13.99 5.26
CA VAL A 414 -8.38 13.99 4.08
C VAL A 414 -7.69 13.23 2.96
N PHE A 415 -8.44 12.33 2.33
CA PHE A 415 -8.01 11.59 1.14
C PHE A 415 -8.83 12.07 -0.04
N GLU A 416 -8.17 12.39 -1.16
CA GLU A 416 -8.80 13.02 -2.33
C GLU A 416 -8.56 12.20 -3.61
N THR A 417 -9.61 11.97 -4.40
CA THR A 417 -9.53 11.42 -5.76
C THR A 417 -10.41 12.24 -6.70
N ASN A 418 -9.84 12.74 -7.81
CA ASN A 418 -10.56 13.56 -8.79
C ASN A 418 -10.20 13.23 -10.24
N GLU A 419 -11.02 13.74 -11.15
CA GLU A 419 -10.86 13.57 -12.61
C GLU A 419 -9.50 14.08 -13.09
N SER A 420 -9.02 15.18 -12.48
CA SER A 420 -7.74 15.82 -12.83
C SER A 420 -6.50 14.99 -12.47
N GLY A 421 -6.65 13.93 -11.68
CA GLY A 421 -5.57 12.97 -11.47
C GLY A 421 -5.13 12.74 -10.03
N ASP A 422 -5.73 13.39 -9.02
CA ASP A 422 -5.44 13.01 -7.63
C ASP A 422 -5.96 11.57 -7.38
N ARG A 423 -5.19 10.77 -6.63
CA ARG A 423 -5.46 9.34 -6.37
C ARG A 423 -5.21 9.02 -4.91
N LEU A 424 -6.26 9.02 -4.08
CA LEU A 424 -6.17 8.93 -2.61
C LEU A 424 -5.05 9.82 -2.06
N LYS A 425 -4.97 11.05 -2.57
CA LYS A 425 -3.97 12.02 -2.15
C LYS A 425 -4.28 12.47 -0.74
N GLN A 426 -3.28 12.48 0.12
CA GLN A 426 -3.46 12.79 1.53
C GLN A 426 -3.18 14.27 1.82
N THR A 427 -4.06 14.92 2.56
CA THR A 427 -3.85 16.24 3.17
C THR A 427 -4.29 16.23 4.65
N GLU A 428 -3.88 17.23 5.42
CA GLU A 428 -4.26 17.37 6.83
C GLU A 428 -4.99 18.69 7.08
N LEU A 429 -6.06 18.62 7.86
CA LEU A 429 -6.83 19.75 8.35
C LEU A 429 -6.85 19.75 9.88
N LYS A 430 -7.21 20.89 10.47
CA LYS A 430 -7.42 21.02 11.92
C LYS A 430 -8.79 21.58 12.20
N PHE A 431 -9.45 21.05 13.23
CA PHE A 431 -10.69 21.66 13.74
C PHE A 431 -10.37 23.08 14.24
N ALA A 432 -11.09 24.07 13.71
CA ALA A 432 -10.90 25.46 14.06
C ALA A 432 -12.17 26.29 13.80
N ASN A 433 -12.46 27.22 14.70
CA ASN A 433 -13.52 28.22 14.54
C ASN A 433 -13.03 29.37 13.63
N LYS A 434 -12.85 29.14 12.33
CA LYS A 434 -12.41 30.16 11.34
C LYS A 434 -13.06 29.94 9.95
N PRO A 435 -13.10 30.98 9.09
CA PRO A 435 -14.32 31.53 8.49
C PRO A 435 -14.98 30.66 7.41
N THR A 436 -16.16 31.08 6.97
CA THR A 436 -16.88 30.59 5.78
C THR A 436 -15.99 30.75 4.54
N ILE A 437 -15.78 29.67 3.79
CA ILE A 437 -15.15 29.73 2.46
C ILE A 437 -16.16 30.33 1.50
N ASN A 438 -15.74 31.35 0.75
CA ASN A 438 -16.59 31.98 -0.25
C ASN A 438 -16.54 31.12 -1.53
N ALA A 439 -17.56 30.26 -1.71
CA ALA A 439 -17.76 29.45 -2.90
C ALA A 439 -19.19 29.63 -3.40
N ASN A 440 -19.42 29.33 -4.68
CA ASN A 440 -20.74 29.48 -5.32
C ASN A 440 -21.81 28.62 -4.64
N ILE A 441 -21.42 27.48 -4.09
CA ILE A 441 -22.27 26.56 -3.35
C ILE A 441 -21.61 26.18 -2.03
N SER A 442 -22.41 26.00 -0.99
CA SER A 442 -21.94 25.59 0.33
C SER A 442 -22.91 24.62 0.99
N GLN A 443 -22.37 23.67 1.76
CA GLN A 443 -23.14 22.67 2.49
C GLN A 443 -22.50 22.43 3.85
N THR A 444 -23.33 22.26 4.88
CA THR A 444 -22.84 21.84 6.20
C THR A 444 -23.32 20.42 6.50
N LEU A 445 -22.40 19.57 6.93
CA LEU A 445 -22.67 18.23 7.44
C LEU A 445 -22.51 18.25 8.96
N THR A 446 -23.58 17.96 9.69
CA THR A 446 -23.55 17.81 11.15
C THR A 446 -23.56 16.33 11.49
N ILE A 447 -22.50 15.87 12.15
CA ILE A 447 -22.27 14.47 12.52
C ILE A 447 -22.79 14.23 13.94
N ASP A 448 -23.55 13.15 14.12
CA ASP A 448 -24.04 12.67 15.41
C ASP A 448 -23.64 11.20 15.62
N THR A 449 -22.56 11.00 16.37
CA THR A 449 -22.00 9.67 16.71
C THR A 449 -22.89 8.85 17.67
N LYS A 450 -23.96 9.44 18.22
CA LYS A 450 -24.93 8.74 19.09
C LYS A 450 -26.03 8.06 18.29
N GLN A 451 -26.39 8.60 17.14
CA GLN A 451 -27.32 7.94 16.21
C GLN A 451 -26.57 6.83 15.49
N ARG A 452 -27.06 5.60 15.60
CA ARG A 452 -26.42 4.40 15.04
C ARG A 452 -27.42 3.60 14.23
N ALA A 453 -26.96 3.07 13.10
CA ALA A 453 -27.75 2.18 12.25
C ALA A 453 -26.98 0.90 11.95
N GLN A 454 -26.93 0.47 10.68
CA GLN A 454 -26.33 -0.80 10.29
C GLN A 454 -24.80 -0.83 10.46
N LYS A 455 -24.26 -2.05 10.54
CA LYS A 455 -22.82 -2.31 10.54
C LYS A 455 -22.36 -2.78 9.17
N ILE A 456 -21.13 -2.45 8.80
CA ILE A 456 -20.51 -2.95 7.58
C ILE A 456 -20.04 -4.39 7.79
N ILE A 457 -20.50 -5.30 6.92
CA ILE A 457 -20.01 -6.67 6.79
C ILE A 457 -18.69 -6.69 6.02
N GLY A 458 -18.63 -5.95 4.91
CA GLY A 458 -17.43 -5.85 4.10
C GLY A 458 -17.65 -5.25 2.71
N ILE A 459 -16.54 -4.98 2.03
CA ILE A 459 -16.49 -4.44 0.67
C ILE A 459 -15.44 -5.23 -0.11
N GLY A 460 -15.74 -5.55 -1.37
CA GLY A 460 -14.74 -6.13 -2.26
C GLY A 460 -15.26 -6.41 -3.66
N ALA A 461 -14.91 -7.57 -4.22
CA ALA A 461 -15.26 -7.95 -5.58
C ALA A 461 -15.33 -9.48 -5.79
N ALA A 462 -15.71 -9.95 -6.98
CA ALA A 462 -15.72 -11.37 -7.30
C ALA A 462 -14.40 -11.86 -7.94
N ILE A 463 -14.00 -13.08 -7.57
CA ILE A 463 -12.96 -13.84 -8.27
C ILE A 463 -13.68 -14.78 -9.26
N THR A 464 -13.94 -14.27 -10.46
CA THR A 464 -14.46 -15.02 -11.60
C THR A 464 -13.34 -15.79 -12.31
N ASP A 465 -13.71 -16.70 -13.22
CA ASP A 465 -12.74 -17.40 -14.06
C ASP A 465 -11.92 -16.39 -14.88
N SER A 466 -12.58 -15.39 -15.47
CA SER A 466 -11.91 -14.29 -16.17
C SER A 466 -10.98 -13.47 -15.29
N THR A 467 -11.34 -13.24 -14.03
CA THR A 467 -10.41 -12.59 -13.07
C THR A 467 -9.13 -13.41 -12.96
N GLY A 468 -9.23 -14.72 -12.70
CA GLY A 468 -8.04 -15.54 -12.54
C GLY A 468 -7.26 -15.81 -13.84
N ILE A 469 -7.92 -15.89 -15.00
CA ILE A 469 -7.25 -15.97 -16.31
C ILE A 469 -6.38 -14.72 -16.53
N ASN A 470 -6.92 -13.53 -16.26
CA ASN A 470 -6.19 -12.28 -16.46
C ASN A 470 -5.02 -12.14 -15.48
N ILE A 471 -5.20 -12.52 -14.22
CA ILE A 471 -4.10 -12.52 -13.26
C ILE A 471 -3.01 -13.51 -13.71
N LYS A 472 -3.38 -14.75 -14.09
CA LYS A 472 -2.43 -15.80 -14.51
C LYS A 472 -1.63 -15.39 -15.76
N SER A 473 -2.16 -14.48 -16.58
CA SER A 473 -1.48 -13.97 -17.77
C SER A 473 -0.29 -13.03 -17.49
N LEU A 474 -0.13 -12.58 -16.24
CA LEU A 474 0.98 -11.71 -15.82
C LEU A 474 2.15 -12.54 -15.26
N PRO A 475 3.40 -12.01 -15.29
CA PRO A 475 4.52 -12.56 -14.53
C PRO A 475 4.20 -12.65 -13.02
N GLN A 476 4.74 -13.68 -12.33
CA GLN A 476 4.40 -13.99 -10.93
C GLN A 476 4.53 -12.80 -9.97
N ASN A 477 5.59 -11.99 -10.10
CA ASN A 477 5.78 -10.81 -9.26
C ASN A 477 4.65 -9.78 -9.42
N LEU A 478 4.07 -9.67 -10.62
CA LEU A 478 2.92 -8.80 -10.86
C LEU A 478 1.61 -9.40 -10.40
N GLN A 479 1.46 -10.73 -10.46
CA GLN A 479 0.33 -11.41 -9.82
C GLN A 479 0.31 -11.10 -8.32
N ASP A 480 1.45 -11.30 -7.64
CA ASP A 480 1.59 -11.05 -6.21
C ASP A 480 1.32 -9.59 -5.85
N GLN A 481 1.83 -8.65 -6.65
CA GLN A 481 1.58 -7.22 -6.47
C GLN A 481 0.09 -6.88 -6.68
N LEU A 482 -0.56 -7.43 -7.70
CA LEU A 482 -1.98 -7.17 -7.97
C LEU A 482 -2.87 -7.68 -6.82
N ILE A 483 -2.59 -8.87 -6.27
CA ILE A 483 -3.33 -9.35 -5.10
C ILE A 483 -3.08 -8.42 -3.89
N LYS A 484 -1.85 -7.92 -3.69
CA LYS A 484 -1.57 -6.92 -2.64
C LYS A 484 -2.36 -5.62 -2.83
N ASP A 485 -2.47 -5.14 -4.07
CA ASP A 485 -3.21 -3.91 -4.38
C ASP A 485 -4.66 -3.97 -3.87
N TYR A 486 -5.30 -5.14 -3.91
CA TYR A 486 -6.65 -5.32 -3.37
C TYR A 486 -6.69 -5.65 -1.89
N PHE A 487 -5.83 -6.54 -1.40
CA PHE A 487 -6.02 -7.16 -0.07
C PHE A 487 -5.06 -6.67 1.02
N ALA A 488 -3.92 -6.05 0.68
CA ALA A 488 -2.96 -5.59 1.67
C ALA A 488 -3.41 -4.31 2.36
N ASP A 489 -2.82 -4.03 3.53
CA ASP A 489 -2.93 -2.75 4.25
C ASP A 489 -2.30 -1.57 3.48
N THR A 490 -1.38 -1.86 2.57
CA THR A 490 -0.86 -0.90 1.57
C THR A 490 -1.72 -0.84 0.30
N GLY A 491 -2.87 -1.52 0.27
CA GLY A 491 -3.84 -1.57 -0.82
C GLY A 491 -5.24 -1.16 -0.36
N LEU A 492 -6.26 -1.74 -0.99
CA LEU A 492 -7.68 -1.45 -0.74
C LEU A 492 -8.27 -2.16 0.49
N GLU A 493 -7.56 -3.11 1.10
CA GLU A 493 -8.03 -3.89 2.26
C GLU A 493 -9.38 -4.61 2.04
N TYR A 494 -9.60 -5.13 0.82
CA TYR A 494 -10.80 -5.91 0.51
C TYR A 494 -10.99 -7.08 1.48
N ASN A 495 -12.24 -7.31 1.88
CA ASN A 495 -12.61 -8.26 2.94
C ASN A 495 -13.92 -8.99 2.68
N LEU A 496 -14.57 -8.77 1.54
CA LEU A 496 -15.75 -9.50 1.10
C LEU A 496 -15.55 -9.92 -0.36
N VAL A 497 -15.57 -11.24 -0.62
CA VAL A 497 -15.24 -11.78 -1.94
C VAL A 497 -16.30 -12.78 -2.39
N ARG A 498 -16.84 -12.57 -3.59
CA ARG A 498 -17.81 -13.48 -4.22
C ARG A 498 -17.09 -14.52 -5.07
N ILE A 499 -17.50 -15.78 -4.97
CA ILE A 499 -16.97 -16.89 -5.76
C ILE A 499 -18.13 -17.56 -6.51
N PRO A 500 -18.08 -17.60 -7.85
CA PRO A 500 -19.04 -18.39 -8.60
C PRO A 500 -18.96 -19.89 -8.32
N ILE A 501 -20.12 -20.52 -8.16
CA ILE A 501 -20.29 -21.97 -8.06
C ILE A 501 -20.55 -22.49 -9.48
N GLY A 502 -19.50 -22.95 -10.15
CA GLY A 502 -19.53 -23.32 -11.57
C GLY A 502 -19.24 -22.13 -12.51
N GLY A 503 -19.71 -22.23 -13.76
CA GLY A 503 -19.46 -21.24 -14.81
C GLY A 503 -20.44 -20.06 -14.80
N THR A 504 -19.97 -18.94 -15.34
CA THR A 504 -20.72 -17.65 -15.46
C THR A 504 -20.56 -17.09 -16.87
N ASP A 505 -21.21 -15.97 -17.20
CA ASP A 505 -20.92 -15.20 -18.41
C ASP A 505 -19.43 -14.83 -18.56
N LEU A 506 -18.73 -14.62 -17.44
CA LEU A 506 -17.28 -14.37 -17.33
C LEU A 506 -16.46 -15.67 -17.18
N SER A 507 -16.88 -16.71 -17.88
CA SER A 507 -16.13 -17.95 -18.13
C SER A 507 -15.83 -18.08 -19.63
N THR A 508 -15.04 -19.07 -20.02
CA THR A 508 -14.72 -19.33 -21.45
C THR A 508 -15.73 -20.23 -22.14
N HIS A 509 -16.61 -20.88 -21.36
CA HIS A 509 -17.71 -21.72 -21.81
C HIS A 509 -18.70 -21.93 -20.65
N PRO A 510 -19.96 -22.37 -20.92
CA PRO A 510 -20.88 -22.80 -19.87
C PRO A 510 -20.43 -24.14 -19.26
N TYR A 511 -20.40 -24.24 -17.94
CA TYR A 511 -20.15 -25.50 -17.21
C TYR A 511 -20.77 -25.51 -15.80
N SER A 512 -20.90 -26.69 -15.21
CA SER A 512 -21.20 -26.98 -13.81
C SER A 512 -20.22 -28.05 -13.26
N TYR A 513 -20.40 -28.49 -12.02
CA TYR A 513 -19.54 -29.50 -11.39
C TYR A 513 -19.98 -30.95 -11.64
N ASP A 514 -21.04 -31.21 -12.42
CA ASP A 514 -21.51 -32.57 -12.73
C ASP A 514 -22.26 -32.69 -14.08
N ASP A 515 -21.68 -32.14 -15.16
CA ASP A 515 -22.36 -32.05 -16.46
C ASP A 515 -22.47 -33.37 -17.23
N ASN A 516 -21.56 -34.32 -16.99
CA ASN A 516 -21.39 -35.50 -17.86
C ASN A 516 -22.16 -36.75 -17.38
N ASN A 517 -22.94 -36.65 -16.29
CA ASN A 517 -23.55 -37.81 -15.64
C ASN A 517 -25.05 -37.55 -15.41
N LYS A 518 -25.87 -37.95 -16.38
CA LYS A 518 -27.32 -37.80 -16.28
C LYS A 518 -27.86 -38.58 -15.07
N ASP A 519 -28.75 -37.94 -14.32
CA ASP A 519 -29.46 -38.53 -13.18
C ASP A 519 -28.52 -39.03 -12.04
N ASP A 520 -27.35 -38.39 -11.86
CA ASP A 520 -26.45 -38.63 -10.72
C ASP A 520 -26.96 -37.97 -9.43
N PHE A 521 -28.09 -38.47 -8.92
CA PHE A 521 -28.77 -37.88 -7.75
C PHE A 521 -27.97 -37.95 -6.44
N GLU A 522 -26.94 -38.79 -6.37
CA GLU A 522 -26.03 -38.89 -5.23
C GLU A 522 -24.74 -38.08 -5.41
N LEU A 523 -24.59 -37.39 -6.55
CA LEU A 523 -23.44 -36.54 -6.86
C LEU A 523 -22.11 -37.27 -6.66
N LYS A 524 -22.03 -38.50 -7.20
CA LYS A 524 -20.84 -39.35 -7.14
C LYS A 524 -19.72 -38.83 -8.04
N HIS A 525 -20.10 -38.13 -9.11
CA HIS A 525 -19.17 -37.57 -10.09
C HIS A 525 -19.01 -36.05 -9.96
N PHE A 526 -19.61 -35.44 -8.93
CA PHE A 526 -19.33 -34.05 -8.58
C PHE A 526 -17.83 -33.82 -8.46
N ASN A 527 -17.30 -32.87 -9.21
CA ASN A 527 -15.91 -32.48 -9.11
C ASN A 527 -15.71 -31.00 -9.43
N LEU A 528 -14.78 -30.37 -8.73
CA LEU A 528 -14.29 -29.05 -9.12
C LEU A 528 -13.59 -29.14 -10.48
N THR A 529 -13.68 -28.09 -11.29
CA THR A 529 -13.11 -28.08 -12.64
C THR A 529 -11.71 -27.45 -12.65
N ALA A 530 -11.08 -27.45 -13.84
CA ALA A 530 -9.79 -26.80 -14.02
C ALA A 530 -9.84 -25.32 -13.62
N GLU A 531 -10.95 -24.64 -13.86
CA GLU A 531 -11.16 -23.24 -13.49
C GLU A 531 -11.04 -22.99 -11.99
N ASP A 532 -11.56 -23.89 -11.15
CA ASP A 532 -11.39 -23.80 -9.70
C ASP A 532 -9.93 -23.97 -9.29
N HIS A 533 -9.26 -24.99 -9.84
CA HIS A 533 -7.90 -25.36 -9.46
C HIS A 533 -6.84 -24.38 -9.99
N ASP A 534 -7.05 -23.83 -11.19
CA ASP A 534 -6.08 -22.98 -11.87
C ASP A 534 -6.28 -21.50 -11.60
N TYR A 535 -7.52 -21.08 -11.28
CA TYR A 535 -7.90 -19.68 -11.19
C TYR A 535 -8.46 -19.32 -9.81
N LYS A 536 -9.58 -19.89 -9.39
CA LYS A 536 -10.30 -19.40 -8.18
C LYS A 536 -9.54 -19.72 -6.89
N ILE A 537 -9.23 -21.00 -6.63
CA ILE A 537 -8.61 -21.46 -5.38
C ILE A 537 -7.22 -20.84 -5.14
N PRO A 538 -6.30 -20.78 -6.13
CA PRO A 538 -4.98 -20.18 -5.92
C PRO A 538 -5.04 -18.73 -5.46
N TYR A 539 -5.89 -17.90 -6.09
CA TYR A 539 -6.00 -16.49 -5.75
C TYR A 539 -6.77 -16.25 -4.45
N MET A 540 -7.75 -17.09 -4.11
CA MET A 540 -8.35 -17.09 -2.77
C MET A 540 -7.30 -17.37 -1.68
N LYS A 541 -6.45 -18.40 -1.88
CA LYS A 541 -5.36 -18.72 -0.94
C LYS A 541 -4.35 -17.57 -0.82
N SER A 542 -3.98 -16.94 -1.94
CA SER A 542 -3.08 -15.78 -1.92
C SER A 542 -3.70 -14.57 -1.21
N ALA A 543 -4.98 -14.28 -1.46
CA ALA A 543 -5.70 -13.21 -0.77
C ALA A 543 -5.80 -13.48 0.74
N SER A 544 -6.17 -14.70 1.15
CA SER A 544 -6.28 -15.10 2.57
C SER A 544 -4.95 -15.02 3.32
N LYS A 545 -3.82 -15.27 2.65
CA LYS A 545 -2.47 -15.09 3.24
C LYS A 545 -2.15 -13.62 3.54
N ILE A 546 -2.72 -12.69 2.77
CA ILE A 546 -2.49 -11.25 2.93
C ILE A 546 -3.49 -10.68 3.94
N ASN A 547 -4.77 -10.97 3.75
CA ASN A 547 -5.85 -10.57 4.66
C ASN A 547 -6.59 -11.83 5.18
N PRO A 548 -6.32 -12.27 6.42
CA PRO A 548 -6.98 -13.43 7.00
C PRO A 548 -8.44 -13.18 7.41
N HIS A 549 -8.94 -11.95 7.28
CA HIS A 549 -10.31 -11.57 7.69
C HIS A 549 -11.30 -11.54 6.54
N ILE A 550 -10.95 -12.08 5.37
CA ILE A 550 -11.84 -12.12 4.20
C ILE A 550 -13.04 -13.03 4.47
N LYS A 551 -14.23 -12.53 4.16
CA LYS A 551 -15.47 -13.31 4.06
C LYS A 551 -15.70 -13.71 2.61
N TYR A 552 -15.66 -15.01 2.34
CA TYR A 552 -16.03 -15.55 1.03
C TYR A 552 -17.51 -15.93 1.01
N PHE A 553 -18.22 -15.63 -0.08
CA PHE A 553 -19.55 -16.17 -0.32
C PHE A 553 -19.71 -16.76 -1.73
N GLY A 554 -20.51 -17.82 -1.84
CA GLY A 554 -20.75 -18.54 -3.10
C GLY A 554 -22.09 -18.19 -3.73
N SER A 555 -22.19 -18.16 -5.06
CA SER A 555 -23.46 -18.08 -5.78
C SER A 555 -23.42 -18.97 -7.02
N PRO A 556 -24.41 -19.84 -7.28
CA PRO A 556 -24.52 -20.56 -8.53
C PRO A 556 -25.26 -19.72 -9.59
N TRP A 557 -24.87 -19.89 -10.86
CA TRP A 557 -25.65 -19.42 -12.01
C TRP A 557 -26.50 -20.53 -12.61
N ALA A 558 -26.10 -21.79 -12.47
CA ALA A 558 -26.90 -22.91 -12.95
C ALA A 558 -26.50 -24.20 -12.21
N PRO A 559 -27.46 -25.11 -11.96
CA PRO A 559 -27.16 -26.50 -11.65
C PRO A 559 -26.69 -27.23 -12.91
N PRO A 560 -26.21 -28.48 -12.79
CA PRO A 560 -25.99 -29.36 -13.94
C PRO A 560 -27.22 -29.41 -14.85
N ALA A 561 -26.98 -29.40 -16.17
CA ALA A 561 -28.04 -29.29 -17.18
C ALA A 561 -29.13 -30.36 -17.03
N TRP A 562 -28.74 -31.59 -16.66
CA TRP A 562 -29.66 -32.71 -16.48
C TRP A 562 -30.66 -32.53 -15.32
N MET A 563 -30.44 -31.56 -14.42
CA MET A 563 -31.41 -31.20 -13.38
C MET A 563 -32.48 -30.22 -13.86
N LYS A 564 -32.32 -29.63 -15.05
CA LYS A 564 -33.18 -28.58 -15.59
C LYS A 564 -34.18 -29.15 -16.60
N ASN A 565 -35.38 -28.57 -16.61
CA ASN A 565 -36.48 -28.98 -17.48
C ASN A 565 -36.23 -28.73 -18.98
N ASN A 566 -35.28 -27.87 -19.32
CA ASN A 566 -34.80 -27.62 -20.69
C ASN A 566 -33.52 -28.41 -21.02
N SER A 567 -32.93 -29.11 -20.05
CA SER A 567 -31.68 -29.85 -20.22
C SER A 567 -30.52 -29.01 -20.78
N ASP A 568 -30.48 -27.72 -20.43
CA ASP A 568 -29.51 -26.74 -20.92
C ASP A 568 -29.01 -25.87 -19.75
N LEU A 569 -27.72 -25.50 -19.74
CA LEU A 569 -27.16 -24.59 -18.74
C LEU A 569 -27.60 -23.14 -19.00
N ILE A 570 -27.86 -22.79 -20.26
CA ILE A 570 -28.29 -21.47 -20.69
C ILE A 570 -29.77 -21.51 -21.15
N HIS A 571 -30.28 -20.43 -21.76
CA HIS A 571 -31.65 -20.35 -22.30
C HIS A 571 -32.79 -20.55 -21.28
N GLY A 572 -32.62 -20.02 -20.08
CA GLY A 572 -33.60 -20.06 -19.00
C GLY A 572 -33.75 -21.45 -18.37
N GLY A 573 -34.95 -21.74 -17.86
CA GLY A 573 -35.33 -23.05 -17.36
C GLY A 573 -35.37 -23.16 -15.83
N TYR A 574 -36.03 -24.21 -15.36
CA TYR A 574 -36.29 -24.48 -13.94
C TYR A 574 -35.83 -25.88 -13.57
N LEU A 575 -35.61 -26.14 -12.28
CA LEU A 575 -35.39 -27.50 -11.78
C LEU A 575 -36.60 -28.39 -12.11
N ILE A 576 -36.34 -29.66 -12.41
CA ILE A 576 -37.39 -30.62 -12.72
C ILE A 576 -38.21 -30.95 -11.45
N GLY A 577 -39.53 -30.88 -11.56
CA GLY A 577 -40.44 -31.29 -10.48
C GLY A 577 -40.85 -30.14 -9.55
N GLN A 578 -40.79 -30.37 -8.24
CA GLN A 578 -41.24 -29.44 -7.19
C GLN A 578 -40.32 -29.58 -5.96
N PRO A 579 -40.22 -28.53 -5.11
CA PRO A 579 -39.52 -28.61 -3.81
C PRO A 579 -39.96 -29.82 -2.97
N GLY A 580 -39.00 -30.50 -2.34
CA GLY A 580 -39.15 -31.81 -1.69
C GLY A 580 -38.94 -33.01 -2.62
N GLY A 581 -38.92 -32.78 -3.94
CA GLY A 581 -38.64 -33.77 -4.98
C GLY A 581 -37.15 -34.07 -5.15
N GLN A 582 -36.84 -35.09 -5.95
CA GLN A 582 -35.48 -35.62 -6.08
C GLN A 582 -34.48 -34.58 -6.61
N TYR A 583 -34.82 -33.83 -7.67
CA TYR A 583 -33.93 -32.82 -8.25
C TYR A 583 -33.65 -31.64 -7.31
N TYR A 584 -34.65 -31.15 -6.58
CA TYR A 584 -34.46 -30.10 -5.58
C TYR A 584 -33.58 -30.58 -4.42
N LYS A 585 -33.80 -31.80 -3.91
CA LYS A 585 -32.92 -32.41 -2.89
C LYS A 585 -31.48 -32.57 -3.39
N THR A 586 -31.30 -33.00 -4.63
CA THR A 586 -29.97 -33.13 -5.23
C THR A 586 -29.30 -31.76 -5.39
N PHE A 587 -30.03 -30.72 -5.80
CA PHE A 587 -29.47 -29.37 -5.86
C PHE A 587 -29.08 -28.85 -4.47
N ALA A 588 -29.85 -29.12 -3.42
CA ALA A 588 -29.43 -28.81 -2.04
C ALA A 588 -28.14 -29.56 -1.64
N LYS A 589 -27.99 -30.85 -2.02
CA LYS A 589 -26.74 -31.60 -1.82
C LYS A 589 -25.57 -31.02 -2.62
N TYR A 590 -25.83 -30.41 -3.78
CA TYR A 590 -24.80 -29.80 -4.62
C TYR A 590 -24.10 -28.62 -3.91
N PHE A 591 -24.85 -27.80 -3.16
CA PHE A 591 -24.25 -26.78 -2.29
C PHE A 591 -23.33 -27.39 -1.23
N VAL A 592 -23.76 -28.47 -0.57
CA VAL A 592 -22.93 -29.15 0.45
C VAL A 592 -21.64 -29.69 -0.18
N LYS A 593 -21.72 -30.32 -1.36
CA LYS A 593 -20.55 -30.82 -2.09
C LYS A 593 -19.57 -29.70 -2.44
N PHE A 594 -20.08 -28.54 -2.89
CA PHE A 594 -19.26 -27.36 -3.15
C PHE A 594 -18.54 -26.86 -1.87
N LEU A 595 -19.29 -26.68 -0.78
CA LEU A 595 -18.74 -26.22 0.50
C LEU A 595 -17.66 -27.18 1.02
N ASP A 596 -17.91 -28.48 0.97
CA ASP A 596 -16.97 -29.51 1.41
C ASP A 596 -15.71 -29.55 0.52
N ALA A 597 -15.86 -29.42 -0.79
CA ALA A 597 -14.73 -29.43 -1.72
C ALA A 597 -13.80 -28.22 -1.52
N TYR A 598 -14.36 -27.02 -1.30
CA TYR A 598 -13.54 -25.85 -0.96
C TYR A 598 -12.96 -25.93 0.46
N LYS A 599 -13.71 -26.48 1.41
CA LYS A 599 -13.20 -26.74 2.78
C LYS A 599 -12.01 -27.71 2.77
N SER A 600 -11.99 -28.71 1.90
CA SER A 600 -10.81 -29.60 1.73
C SER A 600 -9.57 -28.89 1.15
N ASN A 601 -9.75 -27.66 0.68
CA ASN A 601 -8.68 -26.76 0.24
C ASN A 601 -8.35 -25.68 1.29
N ASP A 602 -8.80 -25.84 2.54
CA ASP A 602 -8.66 -24.86 3.63
C ASP A 602 -9.31 -23.49 3.33
N LEU A 603 -10.36 -23.48 2.50
CA LEU A 603 -11.14 -22.30 2.17
C LEU A 603 -12.55 -22.44 2.74
N HIS A 604 -12.91 -21.50 3.61
CA HIS A 604 -14.20 -21.48 4.29
C HIS A 604 -15.08 -20.37 3.74
N PHE A 605 -16.37 -20.68 3.56
CA PHE A 605 -17.38 -19.73 3.13
C PHE A 605 -18.10 -19.16 4.35
N TRP A 606 -18.22 -17.83 4.37
CA TRP A 606 -19.07 -17.09 5.31
C TRP A 606 -20.55 -17.23 4.92
N GLY A 607 -20.86 -17.27 3.62
CA GLY A 607 -22.25 -17.39 3.17
C GLY A 607 -22.41 -17.93 1.75
N ILE A 608 -23.66 -18.05 1.33
CA ILE A 608 -24.06 -18.36 -0.05
C ILE A 608 -25.29 -17.53 -0.43
N THR A 609 -25.48 -17.28 -1.72
CA THR A 609 -26.81 -16.94 -2.26
C THR A 609 -27.44 -18.19 -2.88
N ILE A 610 -28.76 -18.22 -2.97
CA ILE A 610 -29.48 -19.40 -3.47
C ILE A 610 -29.34 -19.58 -4.98
N GLU A 611 -29.33 -18.49 -5.72
CA GLU A 611 -29.24 -18.47 -7.18
C GLU A 611 -28.90 -17.05 -7.61
N ASN A 612 -27.95 -16.89 -8.53
CA ASN A 612 -27.68 -15.62 -9.19
C ASN A 612 -28.84 -15.25 -10.13
N GLU A 613 -29.41 -14.06 -9.96
CA GLU A 613 -30.46 -13.52 -10.83
C GLU A 613 -31.58 -14.52 -11.17
N PRO A 614 -32.30 -15.08 -10.18
CA PRO A 614 -33.30 -16.14 -10.37
C PRO A 614 -34.41 -15.80 -11.37
N LYS A 615 -34.62 -14.53 -11.72
CA LYS A 615 -35.56 -14.13 -12.78
C LYS A 615 -35.05 -14.45 -14.19
N ALA A 616 -33.73 -14.57 -14.37
CA ALA A 616 -33.12 -14.91 -15.66
C ALA A 616 -33.65 -16.24 -16.22
N GLY A 617 -34.02 -17.17 -15.34
CA GLY A 617 -34.62 -18.46 -15.73
C GLY A 617 -35.94 -18.36 -16.50
N ASP A 618 -36.66 -17.23 -16.41
CA ASP A 618 -37.88 -16.98 -17.20
C ASP A 618 -37.60 -16.67 -18.67
N ALA A 619 -36.40 -16.18 -18.98
CA ALA A 619 -36.02 -15.75 -20.31
C ALA A 619 -35.45 -16.93 -21.13
N LYS A 620 -36.27 -17.49 -22.02
CA LYS A 620 -35.86 -18.57 -22.94
C LYS A 620 -34.72 -18.21 -23.89
N THR A 621 -34.45 -16.92 -24.05
CA THR A 621 -33.37 -16.41 -24.89
C THR A 621 -32.16 -15.98 -24.08
N TYR A 622 -32.14 -16.20 -22.76
CA TYR A 622 -31.04 -15.78 -21.90
C TYR A 622 -29.75 -16.48 -22.27
N ASP A 623 -28.70 -15.69 -22.45
CA ASP A 623 -27.54 -16.01 -23.27
C ASP A 623 -26.44 -16.72 -22.47
N PHE A 624 -26.64 -16.89 -21.16
CA PHE A 624 -25.67 -17.46 -20.23
C PHE A 624 -26.30 -18.29 -19.11
N ASN A 625 -25.44 -18.88 -18.26
CA ASN A 625 -25.83 -19.76 -17.18
C ASN A 625 -26.95 -19.10 -16.35
N CYS A 626 -28.07 -19.80 -16.18
CA CYS A 626 -29.19 -19.30 -15.38
C CYS A 626 -30.03 -20.44 -14.80
N LEU A 627 -30.69 -20.22 -13.67
CA LEU A 627 -31.77 -21.05 -13.16
C LEU A 627 -32.94 -20.19 -12.64
N GLY A 628 -34.16 -20.64 -12.96
CA GLY A 628 -35.39 -19.96 -12.57
C GLY A 628 -35.84 -20.28 -11.15
N PHE A 629 -36.15 -19.24 -10.38
CA PHE A 629 -36.98 -19.35 -9.19
C PHE A 629 -38.00 -18.22 -9.15
N THR A 630 -39.27 -18.54 -8.83
CA THR A 630 -40.20 -17.55 -8.29
C THR A 630 -39.93 -17.39 -6.79
N PRO A 631 -40.37 -16.29 -6.13
CA PRO A 631 -40.15 -16.15 -4.69
C PRO A 631 -40.84 -17.27 -3.88
N GLU A 632 -41.96 -17.79 -4.34
CA GLU A 632 -42.65 -18.92 -3.72
C GLU A 632 -41.85 -20.23 -3.89
N LEU A 633 -41.30 -20.49 -5.07
CA LEU A 633 -40.43 -21.65 -5.29
C LEU A 633 -39.15 -21.57 -4.46
N GLN A 634 -38.53 -20.38 -4.37
CA GLN A 634 -37.34 -20.17 -3.55
C GLN A 634 -37.66 -20.38 -2.06
N ARG A 635 -38.79 -19.87 -1.56
CA ARG A 635 -39.28 -20.13 -0.19
C ARG A 635 -39.43 -21.62 0.10
N GLU A 636 -40.15 -22.33 -0.77
CA GLU A 636 -40.41 -23.76 -0.59
C GLU A 636 -39.14 -24.60 -0.67
N PHE A 637 -38.19 -24.23 -1.55
CA PHE A 637 -36.88 -24.86 -1.65
C PHE A 637 -36.07 -24.69 -0.36
N ILE A 638 -36.09 -23.49 0.24
CA ILE A 638 -35.44 -23.23 1.55
C ILE A 638 -36.02 -24.16 2.62
N ILE A 639 -37.35 -24.21 2.73
CA ILE A 639 -38.06 -24.94 3.80
C ILE A 639 -37.85 -26.46 3.67
N LYS A 640 -38.01 -26.99 2.45
CA LYS A 640 -38.11 -28.44 2.22
C LYS A 640 -36.79 -29.11 1.94
N ASP A 641 -35.82 -28.39 1.37
CA ASP A 641 -34.61 -28.98 0.82
C ASP A 641 -33.35 -28.29 1.32
N LEU A 642 -33.10 -27.02 0.96
CA LEU A 642 -31.81 -26.36 1.19
C LEU A 642 -31.49 -26.20 2.67
N GLY A 643 -32.39 -25.58 3.45
CA GLY A 643 -32.18 -25.31 4.87
C GLY A 643 -31.89 -26.58 5.68
N PRO A 644 -32.78 -27.59 5.65
CA PRO A 644 -32.55 -28.87 6.33
C PRO A 644 -31.30 -29.60 5.87
N THR A 645 -30.97 -29.57 4.56
CA THR A 645 -29.78 -30.26 4.02
C THR A 645 -28.50 -29.60 4.50
N LEU A 646 -28.42 -28.26 4.49
CA LEU A 646 -27.28 -27.52 5.02
C LEU A 646 -27.10 -27.75 6.52
N GLU A 647 -28.20 -27.69 7.29
CA GLU A 647 -28.17 -27.92 8.73
C GLU A 647 -27.69 -29.34 9.08
N ALA A 648 -28.20 -30.36 8.39
CA ALA A 648 -27.77 -31.75 8.57
C ALA A 648 -26.30 -31.97 8.20
N ALA A 649 -25.76 -31.20 7.25
CA ALA A 649 -24.36 -31.23 6.86
C ALA A 649 -23.43 -30.39 7.76
N GLY A 650 -23.97 -29.71 8.78
CA GLY A 650 -23.19 -28.86 9.69
C GLY A 650 -22.99 -27.42 9.21
N TYR A 651 -23.69 -27.00 8.16
CA TYR A 651 -23.71 -25.64 7.60
C TYR A 651 -25.01 -24.90 7.95
N GLY A 652 -25.54 -25.12 9.17
CA GLY A 652 -26.75 -24.45 9.62
C GLY A 652 -26.59 -22.93 9.83
N PRO A 653 -27.66 -22.22 10.25
CA PRO A 653 -27.69 -20.74 10.30
C PRO A 653 -26.69 -20.05 11.25
N LYS A 654 -25.96 -20.81 12.08
CA LYS A 654 -24.87 -20.25 12.92
C LYS A 654 -23.48 -20.38 12.27
N GLN A 655 -23.39 -21.10 11.15
CA GLN A 655 -22.14 -21.48 10.48
C GLN A 655 -22.06 -20.90 9.07
N LEU A 656 -23.20 -20.74 8.39
CA LEU A 656 -23.26 -20.24 7.03
C LEU A 656 -24.46 -19.30 6.86
N ASP A 657 -24.20 -18.10 6.36
CA ASP A 657 -25.25 -17.15 6.03
C ASP A 657 -25.87 -17.48 4.67
N VAL A 658 -27.19 -17.73 4.64
CA VAL A 658 -27.94 -17.92 3.38
C VAL A 658 -28.63 -16.62 3.00
N MET A 659 -28.36 -16.15 1.79
CA MET A 659 -28.89 -14.93 1.23
C MET A 659 -29.90 -15.26 0.12
N ILE A 660 -31.05 -14.60 0.17
CA ILE A 660 -32.13 -14.77 -0.82
C ILE A 660 -32.05 -13.69 -1.90
N PHE A 661 -32.84 -13.88 -2.97
CA PHE A 661 -32.98 -12.96 -4.10
C PHE A 661 -31.76 -12.88 -5.02
N ASP A 662 -30.69 -12.13 -4.68
CA ASP A 662 -29.46 -11.98 -5.50
C ASP A 662 -29.75 -11.47 -6.92
N ASP A 663 -30.60 -10.44 -7.04
CA ASP A 663 -31.07 -9.88 -8.31
C ASP A 663 -31.39 -8.38 -8.16
N GLN A 664 -31.94 -7.75 -9.20
CA GLN A 664 -32.11 -6.32 -9.32
C GLN A 664 -33.03 -5.70 -8.26
N ARG A 665 -32.66 -4.49 -7.78
CA ARG A 665 -33.37 -3.75 -6.73
C ARG A 665 -34.89 -3.61 -6.94
N ASP A 666 -35.40 -3.60 -8.17
CA ASP A 666 -36.82 -3.37 -8.45
C ASP A 666 -37.77 -4.49 -7.94
N GLN A 667 -37.28 -5.70 -7.66
CA GLN A 667 -38.13 -6.81 -7.14
C GLN A 667 -37.81 -7.23 -5.70
N ILE A 668 -36.84 -6.57 -5.05
CA ILE A 668 -36.33 -6.98 -3.73
C ILE A 668 -37.45 -7.08 -2.67
N VAL A 669 -38.36 -6.11 -2.64
CA VAL A 669 -39.49 -6.07 -1.70
C VAL A 669 -40.43 -7.26 -1.90
N ARG A 670 -40.65 -7.69 -3.15
CA ARG A 670 -41.53 -8.83 -3.44
C ARG A 670 -40.93 -10.12 -2.90
N TRP A 671 -39.65 -10.36 -3.18
CA TRP A 671 -38.95 -11.56 -2.70
C TRP A 671 -38.86 -11.60 -1.18
N ALA A 672 -38.43 -10.49 -0.57
CA ALA A 672 -38.35 -10.38 0.89
C ALA A 672 -39.71 -10.60 1.55
N ASN A 673 -40.81 -10.05 1.00
CA ASN A 673 -42.14 -10.25 1.57
C ASN A 673 -42.58 -11.71 1.57
N VAL A 674 -42.36 -12.43 0.47
CA VAL A 674 -42.82 -13.83 0.34
C VAL A 674 -42.00 -14.75 1.23
N ILE A 675 -40.68 -14.53 1.34
CA ILE A 675 -39.78 -15.44 2.03
C ILE A 675 -39.64 -15.09 3.52
N LEU A 676 -39.42 -13.81 3.86
CA LEU A 676 -39.11 -13.42 5.24
C LEU A 676 -40.35 -13.40 6.15
N LYS A 677 -41.56 -13.27 5.60
CA LYS A 677 -42.81 -13.39 6.39
C LYS A 677 -43.16 -14.83 6.75
N ASP A 678 -42.58 -15.81 6.05
CA ASP A 678 -42.71 -17.23 6.41
C ASP A 678 -41.61 -17.61 7.41
N LYS A 679 -42.02 -17.88 8.65
CA LYS A 679 -41.08 -18.17 9.74
C LYS A 679 -40.26 -19.45 9.50
N GLU A 680 -40.78 -20.42 8.75
CA GLU A 680 -40.06 -21.66 8.46
C GLU A 680 -38.95 -21.45 7.43
N ALA A 681 -39.12 -20.50 6.50
CA ALA A 681 -38.04 -20.09 5.61
C ALA A 681 -37.09 -19.10 6.32
N ALA A 682 -37.64 -18.08 6.98
CA ALA A 682 -36.87 -16.99 7.58
C ALA A 682 -35.87 -17.44 8.66
N LYS A 683 -36.07 -18.60 9.30
CA LYS A 683 -35.10 -19.17 10.26
C LYS A 683 -33.79 -19.60 9.60
N TYR A 684 -33.80 -19.91 8.30
CA TYR A 684 -32.61 -20.29 7.52
C TYR A 684 -31.97 -19.11 6.79
N VAL A 685 -32.67 -17.98 6.66
CA VAL A 685 -32.20 -16.82 5.87
C VAL A 685 -31.53 -15.78 6.77
N ALA A 686 -30.34 -15.33 6.37
CA ALA A 686 -29.57 -14.30 7.08
C ALA A 686 -29.83 -12.89 6.52
N GLY A 687 -30.04 -12.77 5.21
CA GLY A 687 -30.28 -11.49 4.54
C GLY A 687 -30.80 -11.60 3.11
N THR A 688 -31.03 -10.44 2.49
CA THR A 688 -31.47 -10.32 1.09
C THR A 688 -30.36 -9.68 0.27
N ALA A 689 -29.93 -10.35 -0.80
CA ALA A 689 -28.90 -9.88 -1.72
C ALA A 689 -29.52 -9.07 -2.87
N VAL A 690 -28.81 -8.04 -3.36
CA VAL A 690 -29.30 -7.14 -4.42
C VAL A 690 -28.20 -6.75 -5.42
N HIS A 691 -28.59 -6.60 -6.68
CA HIS A 691 -27.74 -6.15 -7.80
C HIS A 691 -28.12 -4.72 -8.25
N TRP A 692 -27.22 -4.10 -9.04
CA TRP A 692 -27.30 -2.67 -9.33
C TRP A 692 -27.79 -2.26 -10.73
N TYR A 693 -27.98 -3.18 -11.67
CA TYR A 693 -28.05 -2.85 -13.10
C TYR A 693 -29.30 -2.05 -13.49
N ASN A 694 -30.37 -2.18 -12.70
CA ASN A 694 -31.61 -1.40 -12.84
C ASN A 694 -31.70 -0.22 -11.84
N ASN A 695 -30.64 0.10 -11.11
CA ASN A 695 -30.67 1.17 -10.11
C ASN A 695 -30.97 2.52 -10.74
N ASN A 696 -31.90 3.22 -10.12
CA ASN A 696 -32.25 4.59 -10.47
C ASN A 696 -32.84 5.29 -9.24
N ASP A 697 -33.04 6.61 -9.33
CA ASP A 697 -33.46 7.40 -8.16
C ASP A 697 -34.90 7.04 -7.68
N THR A 698 -35.72 6.33 -8.47
CA THR A 698 -37.10 5.98 -8.09
C THR A 698 -37.22 4.66 -7.33
N ASN A 699 -36.22 3.77 -7.41
CA ASN A 699 -36.26 2.46 -6.75
C ASN A 699 -35.39 2.36 -5.48
N VAL A 700 -34.72 3.44 -5.07
CA VAL A 700 -33.90 3.46 -3.84
C VAL A 700 -34.73 3.08 -2.60
N GLY A 701 -35.96 3.60 -2.49
CA GLY A 701 -36.86 3.33 -1.37
C GLY A 701 -37.30 1.86 -1.23
N GLU A 702 -37.04 1.00 -2.22
CA GLU A 702 -37.28 -0.44 -2.11
C GLU A 702 -36.35 -1.10 -1.07
N LEU A 703 -35.16 -0.53 -0.84
CA LEU A 703 -34.24 -0.98 0.21
C LEU A 703 -34.82 -0.73 1.61
N ASP A 704 -35.34 0.48 1.86
CA ASP A 704 -35.96 0.83 3.14
C ASP A 704 -37.20 -0.03 3.41
N LYS A 705 -38.06 -0.19 2.41
CA LYS A 705 -39.24 -1.08 2.48
C LYS A 705 -38.84 -2.52 2.78
N THR A 706 -37.73 -3.00 2.22
CA THR A 706 -37.22 -4.36 2.48
C THR A 706 -36.76 -4.51 3.91
N ARG A 707 -36.00 -3.54 4.42
CA ARG A 707 -35.56 -3.48 5.81
C ARG A 707 -36.76 -3.48 6.77
N ASP A 708 -37.84 -2.78 6.42
CA ASP A 708 -39.04 -2.69 7.27
C ASP A 708 -39.87 -3.99 7.32
N ILE A 709 -39.65 -4.95 6.40
CA ILE A 709 -40.30 -6.27 6.46
C ILE A 709 -39.74 -7.09 7.63
N ASP A 710 -38.42 -7.14 7.78
CA ASP A 710 -37.74 -7.78 8.91
C ASP A 710 -36.38 -7.08 9.17
N PRO A 711 -36.33 -6.12 10.12
CA PRO A 711 -35.11 -5.39 10.44
C PRO A 711 -33.98 -6.24 11.03
N THR A 712 -34.24 -7.51 11.38
CA THR A 712 -33.21 -8.44 11.87
C THR A 712 -32.41 -9.07 10.74
N LYS A 713 -32.88 -8.96 9.49
CA LYS A 713 -32.22 -9.48 8.29
C LYS A 713 -31.50 -8.36 7.56
N TYR A 714 -30.26 -8.58 7.17
CA TYR A 714 -29.48 -7.54 6.48
C TYR A 714 -29.82 -7.47 4.98
N ILE A 715 -29.49 -6.34 4.36
CA ILE A 715 -29.50 -6.16 2.91
C ILE A 715 -28.06 -5.97 2.45
N ILE A 716 -27.63 -6.67 1.41
CA ILE A 716 -26.25 -6.61 0.93
C ILE A 716 -26.20 -6.51 -0.60
N ASN A 717 -25.34 -5.63 -1.12
CA ASN A 717 -25.09 -5.55 -2.56
C ASN A 717 -24.00 -6.56 -2.93
N THR A 718 -24.37 -7.55 -3.74
CA THR A 718 -23.55 -8.72 -4.07
C THR A 718 -22.96 -8.68 -5.46
N GLU A 719 -23.43 -7.77 -6.32
CA GLU A 719 -22.90 -7.58 -7.66
C GLU A 719 -23.17 -6.19 -8.22
N SER A 720 -22.09 -5.52 -8.64
CA SER A 720 -22.16 -4.25 -9.36
C SER A 720 -21.08 -4.18 -10.45
N SER A 721 -21.46 -4.08 -11.73
CA SER A 721 -20.54 -3.90 -12.86
C SER A 721 -20.90 -2.75 -13.78
N ASN A 722 -19.91 -1.94 -14.13
CA ASN A 722 -20.05 -0.97 -15.22
C ASN A 722 -19.86 -1.65 -16.58
N ALA A 723 -20.61 -1.18 -17.58
CA ALA A 723 -20.29 -1.48 -18.97
C ALA A 723 -18.87 -1.03 -19.34
N HIS A 724 -18.24 -1.72 -20.29
CA HIS A 724 -16.91 -1.37 -20.77
C HIS A 724 -16.92 -0.07 -21.60
N ARG A 725 -16.63 1.07 -20.97
CA ARG A 725 -16.55 2.40 -21.61
C ARG A 725 -15.12 2.78 -22.04
N GLY A 726 -14.23 1.79 -22.06
CA GLY A 726 -12.79 1.98 -22.21
C GLY A 726 -12.07 2.17 -20.87
N VAL A 727 -10.81 1.75 -20.84
CA VAL A 727 -9.95 1.80 -19.65
C VAL A 727 -9.63 3.24 -19.28
N GLY A 728 -9.76 3.57 -17.98
CA GLY A 728 -9.51 4.92 -17.46
C GLY A 728 -10.74 5.84 -17.44
N SER A 729 -11.95 5.29 -17.54
CA SER A 729 -13.19 6.07 -17.49
C SER A 729 -13.46 6.68 -16.11
N TRP A 730 -13.53 8.02 -16.05
CA TRP A 730 -13.94 8.74 -14.84
C TRP A 730 -15.44 8.57 -14.55
N GLU A 731 -16.29 8.53 -15.57
CA GLU A 731 -17.73 8.29 -15.43
C GLU A 731 -18.02 6.99 -14.64
N ASN A 732 -17.28 5.91 -14.91
CA ASN A 732 -17.43 4.65 -14.17
C ASN A 732 -17.08 4.80 -12.68
N ALA A 733 -16.10 5.64 -12.34
CA ALA A 733 -15.77 5.96 -10.95
C ALA A 733 -16.91 6.72 -10.27
N GLU A 734 -17.46 7.75 -10.91
CA GLU A 734 -18.58 8.52 -10.37
C GLU A 734 -19.83 7.66 -10.11
N ARG A 735 -20.10 6.70 -11.00
CA ARG A 735 -21.22 5.76 -10.85
C ARG A 735 -21.05 4.89 -9.60
N TYR A 736 -19.85 4.35 -9.36
CA TYR A 736 -19.55 3.63 -8.12
C TYR A 736 -19.69 4.54 -6.89
N ALA A 737 -19.12 5.74 -6.92
CA ALA A 737 -19.18 6.67 -5.78
C ALA A 737 -20.63 7.00 -5.39
N LYS A 738 -21.47 7.37 -6.36
CA LYS A 738 -22.89 7.65 -6.13
C LYS A 738 -23.60 6.42 -5.57
N ASP A 739 -23.51 5.28 -6.25
CA ASP A 739 -24.29 4.09 -5.93
C ASP A 739 -23.94 3.53 -4.55
N ILE A 740 -22.65 3.45 -4.20
CA ILE A 740 -22.20 2.98 -2.89
C ILE A 740 -22.72 3.92 -1.78
N ILE A 741 -22.63 5.24 -1.95
CA ILE A 741 -23.13 6.19 -0.93
C ILE A 741 -24.64 6.03 -0.75
N VAL A 742 -25.39 5.87 -1.85
CA VAL A 742 -26.84 5.64 -1.80
C VAL A 742 -27.15 4.34 -1.07
N ASP A 743 -26.55 3.21 -1.46
CA ASP A 743 -26.75 1.92 -0.80
C ASP A 743 -26.46 2.00 0.71
N LEU A 744 -25.33 2.59 1.08
CA LEU A 744 -24.92 2.78 2.48
C LEU A 744 -25.87 3.70 3.27
N ASN A 745 -26.58 4.61 2.61
CA ASN A 745 -27.59 5.45 3.23
C ASN A 745 -28.95 4.75 3.37
N HIS A 746 -29.15 3.62 2.70
CA HIS A 746 -30.38 2.82 2.69
C HIS A 746 -30.14 1.40 3.23
N TYR A 747 -29.49 1.33 4.39
CA TYR A 747 -29.29 0.12 5.20
C TYR A 747 -28.48 -1.03 4.57
N VAL A 748 -27.89 -0.85 3.39
CA VAL A 748 -27.01 -1.87 2.80
C VAL A 748 -25.74 -2.01 3.65
N VAL A 749 -25.38 -3.27 3.93
CA VAL A 749 -24.29 -3.62 4.87
C VAL A 749 -22.97 -3.99 4.18
N GLY A 750 -22.96 -4.12 2.86
CA GLY A 750 -21.76 -4.49 2.12
C GLY A 750 -21.93 -4.27 0.63
N TYR A 751 -20.81 -4.21 -0.08
CA TYR A 751 -20.79 -3.89 -1.50
C TYR A 751 -19.75 -4.70 -2.25
N VAL A 752 -20.16 -5.34 -3.33
CA VAL A 752 -19.30 -6.22 -4.13
C VAL A 752 -19.30 -5.75 -5.58
N GLY A 753 -18.18 -5.18 -6.04
CA GLY A 753 -17.96 -4.97 -7.46
C GLY A 753 -17.88 -6.31 -8.19
N TRP A 754 -18.29 -6.38 -9.46
CA TRP A 754 -18.41 -7.67 -10.12
C TRP A 754 -17.04 -8.33 -10.37
N ASN A 755 -16.33 -7.94 -11.43
CA ASN A 755 -15.02 -8.52 -11.72
C ASN A 755 -13.91 -7.73 -11.05
N MET A 756 -13.02 -8.43 -10.36
CA MET A 756 -11.84 -7.81 -9.75
C MET A 756 -10.81 -7.40 -10.81
N VAL A 757 -10.65 -8.22 -11.86
CA VAL A 757 -9.69 -7.98 -12.95
C VAL A 757 -10.27 -8.41 -14.28
N LEU A 758 -10.11 -7.60 -15.33
CA LEU A 758 -10.41 -7.97 -16.72
C LEU A 758 -9.27 -7.56 -17.65
N ASN A 759 -9.24 -8.05 -18.89
CA ASN A 759 -8.31 -7.53 -19.90
C ASN A 759 -8.76 -6.15 -20.43
N MET A 760 -7.93 -5.56 -21.29
CA MET A 760 -8.23 -4.30 -21.98
C MET A 760 -9.56 -4.28 -22.77
N ALA A 761 -10.08 -5.45 -23.17
CA ALA A 761 -11.34 -5.59 -23.90
C ALA A 761 -12.56 -5.90 -23.01
N GLY A 762 -12.37 -6.01 -21.69
CA GLY A 762 -13.44 -6.30 -20.74
C GLY A 762 -13.85 -7.77 -20.66
N GLY A 763 -12.92 -8.69 -20.89
CA GLY A 763 -13.13 -10.15 -20.80
C GLY A 763 -11.94 -10.92 -20.19
N PRO A 764 -11.76 -12.22 -20.51
CA PRO A 764 -12.53 -13.02 -21.48
C PRO A 764 -13.98 -13.26 -21.03
N ARG A 765 -14.82 -13.73 -21.95
CA ARG A 765 -16.22 -14.10 -21.73
C ARG A 765 -16.68 -14.93 -22.91
N TYR A 766 -17.59 -15.87 -22.72
CA TYR A 766 -18.14 -16.65 -23.84
C TYR A 766 -19.39 -16.01 -24.46
N CYS A 767 -20.03 -15.08 -23.75
CA CYS A 767 -21.29 -14.45 -24.09
C CYS A 767 -21.39 -13.05 -23.47
N GLY A 768 -22.57 -12.41 -23.54
CA GLY A 768 -22.87 -11.13 -22.91
C GLY A 768 -22.21 -9.93 -23.60
N ASP A 769 -22.13 -8.81 -22.89
CA ASP A 769 -21.40 -7.61 -23.32
C ASP A 769 -20.07 -7.48 -22.57
N SER A 770 -19.15 -6.66 -23.11
CA SER A 770 -17.88 -6.40 -22.43
C SER A 770 -18.11 -5.60 -21.14
N GLN A 771 -17.52 -6.09 -20.05
CA GLN A 771 -17.65 -5.53 -18.71
C GLN A 771 -16.42 -4.69 -18.32
N ASN A 772 -16.54 -3.92 -17.25
CA ASN A 772 -15.44 -3.16 -16.65
C ASN A 772 -15.05 -3.75 -15.30
N ALA A 773 -13.76 -3.68 -14.96
CA ALA A 773 -13.22 -4.05 -13.66
C ALA A 773 -12.33 -2.93 -13.14
N PRO A 774 -12.14 -2.74 -11.82
CA PRO A 774 -11.29 -1.66 -11.32
C PRO A 774 -9.82 -1.77 -11.75
N ILE A 775 -9.35 -2.97 -12.13
CA ILE A 775 -8.05 -3.19 -12.76
C ILE A 775 -8.22 -3.80 -14.16
N SER A 776 -7.48 -3.28 -15.13
CA SER A 776 -7.37 -3.83 -16.49
C SER A 776 -5.96 -4.34 -16.79
N VAL A 777 -5.84 -5.56 -17.31
CA VAL A 777 -4.56 -6.20 -17.66
C VAL A 777 -4.24 -6.03 -19.15
N ASP A 778 -3.00 -5.64 -19.44
CA ASP A 778 -2.38 -5.68 -20.76
C ASP A 778 -1.19 -6.66 -20.71
N ALA A 779 -1.49 -7.94 -20.88
CA ALA A 779 -0.52 -9.02 -20.80
C ALA A 779 0.61 -8.86 -21.84
N THR A 780 0.33 -8.24 -23.00
CA THR A 780 1.33 -8.04 -24.06
C THR A 780 2.47 -7.10 -23.64
N LYS A 781 2.21 -6.21 -22.68
CA LYS A 781 3.20 -5.29 -22.13
C LYS A 781 3.72 -5.73 -20.75
N HIS A 782 3.19 -6.81 -20.19
CA HIS A 782 3.35 -7.14 -18.77
C HIS A 782 3.00 -5.96 -17.87
N GLU A 783 1.88 -5.31 -18.16
CA GLU A 783 1.36 -4.18 -17.38
C GLU A 783 -0.09 -4.45 -16.94
N TYR A 784 -0.48 -3.83 -15.84
CA TYR A 784 -1.89 -3.62 -15.52
C TYR A 784 -2.15 -2.17 -15.12
N TYR A 785 -3.40 -1.76 -15.27
CA TYR A 785 -3.84 -0.40 -15.08
C TYR A 785 -4.89 -0.34 -13.98
N LYS A 786 -4.56 0.34 -12.88
CA LYS A 786 -5.55 0.72 -11.86
C LYS A 786 -6.38 1.87 -12.41
N GLN A 787 -7.68 1.61 -12.62
CA GLN A 787 -8.63 2.57 -13.15
C GLN A 787 -9.08 3.56 -12.07
N PRO A 788 -9.68 4.71 -12.43
CA PRO A 788 -10.28 5.63 -11.45
C PRO A 788 -11.24 4.95 -10.45
N SER A 789 -11.96 3.91 -10.89
CA SER A 789 -12.86 3.13 -10.04
C SER A 789 -12.14 2.36 -8.93
N PHE A 790 -10.88 1.94 -9.13
CA PHE A 790 -10.06 1.29 -8.08
C PHE A 790 -9.88 2.22 -6.87
N TYR A 791 -9.48 3.46 -7.13
CA TYR A 791 -9.26 4.45 -6.08
C TYR A 791 -10.57 4.90 -5.43
N THR A 792 -11.63 5.02 -6.24
CA THR A 792 -12.97 5.33 -5.74
C THR A 792 -13.49 4.25 -4.79
N LEU A 793 -13.33 2.97 -5.12
CA LEU A 793 -13.66 1.86 -4.22
C LEU A 793 -12.81 1.92 -2.94
N GLY A 794 -11.54 2.34 -3.06
CA GLY A 794 -10.66 2.58 -1.92
C GLY A 794 -11.16 3.63 -0.92
N HIS A 795 -11.93 4.63 -1.35
CA HIS A 795 -12.56 5.59 -0.43
C HIS A 795 -13.58 4.94 0.52
N PHE A 796 -14.07 3.74 0.18
CA PHE A 796 -14.98 2.95 1.01
C PHE A 796 -14.26 1.78 1.66
N SER A 797 -13.64 0.88 0.90
CA SER A 797 -13.09 -0.39 1.43
C SER A 797 -12.01 -0.17 2.50
N LYS A 798 -11.11 0.80 2.30
CA LYS A 798 -10.02 1.11 3.24
C LYS A 798 -10.51 1.79 4.52
N PHE A 799 -11.56 2.60 4.40
CA PHE A 799 -12.03 3.46 5.49
C PHE A 799 -13.22 2.88 6.24
N LEU A 800 -14.00 2.00 5.61
CA LEU A 800 -15.16 1.30 6.17
C LEU A 800 -14.82 -0.18 6.37
N VAL A 801 -13.91 -0.46 7.29
CA VAL A 801 -13.54 -1.82 7.69
C VAL A 801 -14.73 -2.55 8.34
N PRO A 802 -14.72 -3.89 8.44
CA PRO A 802 -15.81 -4.64 9.05
C PRO A 802 -16.12 -4.14 10.46
N GLU A 803 -17.39 -4.21 10.85
CA GLU A 803 -17.93 -3.65 12.10
C GLU A 803 -17.98 -2.12 12.18
N SER A 804 -17.60 -1.38 11.11
CA SER A 804 -17.87 0.06 11.04
C SER A 804 -19.38 0.31 11.11
N VAL A 805 -19.80 1.22 11.98
CA VAL A 805 -21.21 1.49 12.28
C VAL A 805 -21.64 2.75 11.56
N LYS A 806 -22.75 2.70 10.81
CA LYS A 806 -23.37 3.89 10.22
C LYS A 806 -23.78 4.85 11.35
N ILE A 807 -23.40 6.12 11.25
CA ILE A 807 -23.75 7.15 12.23
C ILE A 807 -24.62 8.27 11.63
N GLY A 808 -25.23 9.07 12.50
CA GLY A 808 -26.10 10.18 12.10
C GLY A 808 -25.35 11.26 11.32
N ILE A 809 -25.95 11.71 10.23
CA ILE A 809 -25.48 12.82 9.41
C ILE A 809 -26.70 13.67 9.02
N THR A 810 -26.63 14.97 9.31
CA THR A 810 -27.65 15.95 8.89
C THR A 810 -27.03 16.93 7.92
N GLU A 811 -27.69 17.13 6.79
CA GLU A 811 -27.24 18.05 5.74
C GLU A 811 -28.00 19.38 5.82
N ASP A 812 -27.32 20.47 6.17
CA ASP A 812 -27.87 21.81 6.03
C ASP A 812 -27.55 22.36 4.64
N ASN A 813 -28.57 22.87 3.94
CA ASN A 813 -28.49 23.31 2.54
C ASN A 813 -27.99 22.19 1.60
N PRO A 814 -28.67 21.04 1.54
CA PRO A 814 -28.26 19.92 0.68
C PRO A 814 -28.21 20.37 -0.78
N GLN A 815 -27.15 19.98 -1.47
CA GLN A 815 -26.93 20.33 -2.87
C GLN A 815 -27.30 19.17 -3.78
N SER A 816 -27.94 19.44 -4.92
CA SER A 816 -28.14 18.40 -5.93
C SER A 816 -26.79 17.91 -6.46
N ASP A 817 -26.67 16.60 -6.68
CA ASP A 817 -25.45 15.93 -7.13
C ASP A 817 -24.23 16.06 -6.18
N VAL A 818 -24.50 16.32 -4.90
CA VAL A 818 -23.56 16.08 -3.81
C VAL A 818 -24.11 14.96 -2.94
N TYR A 819 -23.27 13.96 -2.67
CA TYR A 819 -23.65 12.77 -1.90
C TYR A 819 -22.71 12.64 -0.70
N SER A 820 -23.26 12.33 0.47
CA SER A 820 -22.46 12.17 1.69
C SER A 820 -22.89 10.99 2.56
N THR A 821 -21.95 10.45 3.33
CA THR A 821 -22.21 9.39 4.32
C THR A 821 -21.20 9.44 5.45
N ALA A 822 -21.57 8.96 6.64
CA ALA A 822 -20.71 8.96 7.82
C ALA A 822 -20.79 7.64 8.60
N PHE A 823 -19.65 7.19 9.09
CA PHE A 823 -19.48 5.95 9.84
C PHE A 823 -18.52 6.14 11.02
N GLN A 824 -18.66 5.33 12.05
CA GLN A 824 -17.65 5.15 13.09
C GLN A 824 -17.02 3.77 12.98
N ARG A 825 -15.70 3.73 12.83
CA ARG A 825 -14.88 2.53 12.77
C ARG A 825 -14.77 1.85 14.15
N PRO A 826 -14.46 0.55 14.20
CA PRO A 826 -14.25 -0.19 15.45
C PRO A 826 -13.05 0.32 16.27
N ASP A 827 -12.07 0.96 15.63
CA ASP A 827 -10.92 1.62 16.28
C ASP A 827 -11.25 3.00 16.88
N GLY A 828 -12.51 3.44 16.77
CA GLY A 828 -13.03 4.72 17.26
C GLY A 828 -12.96 5.86 16.25
N GLY A 829 -12.33 5.68 15.09
CA GLY A 829 -12.23 6.70 14.05
C GLY A 829 -13.59 7.05 13.45
N VAL A 830 -13.89 8.34 13.32
CA VAL A 830 -15.04 8.85 12.57
C VAL A 830 -14.64 9.10 11.13
N VAL A 831 -15.40 8.53 10.20
CA VAL A 831 -15.20 8.62 8.76
C VAL A 831 -16.37 9.35 8.13
N VAL A 832 -16.08 10.38 7.34
CA VAL A 832 -17.08 11.09 6.52
C VAL A 832 -16.63 11.03 5.07
N ILE A 833 -17.48 10.53 4.18
CA ILE A 833 -17.21 10.44 2.75
C ILE A 833 -18.15 11.41 2.03
N VAL A 834 -17.58 12.25 1.16
CA VAL A 834 -18.32 13.24 0.37
C VAL A 834 -17.92 13.12 -1.08
N PHE A 835 -18.92 13.04 -1.96
CA PHE A 835 -18.72 13.01 -3.40
C PHE A 835 -19.44 14.21 -4.04
N ASN A 836 -18.66 15.08 -4.70
CA ASN A 836 -19.16 16.20 -5.48
C ASN A 836 -19.11 15.85 -6.96
N ARG A 837 -20.27 15.56 -7.55
CA ARG A 837 -20.40 15.26 -8.99
C ARG A 837 -20.65 16.51 -9.84
N ARG A 838 -20.75 17.68 -9.20
CA ARG A 838 -21.03 18.93 -9.89
C ARG A 838 -19.81 19.46 -10.62
N ASN A 839 -20.06 20.43 -11.51
CA ASN A 839 -19.03 21.25 -12.15
C ASN A 839 -18.50 22.39 -11.24
N ASP A 840 -19.18 22.66 -10.13
CA ASP A 840 -18.84 23.73 -9.19
C ASP A 840 -18.01 23.20 -8.02
N THR A 841 -17.10 24.01 -7.49
CA THR A 841 -16.43 23.71 -6.22
C THR A 841 -17.41 23.90 -5.05
N LEU A 842 -17.45 22.90 -4.16
CA LEU A 842 -18.26 22.92 -2.94
C LEU A 842 -17.47 23.45 -1.75
N ALA A 843 -17.97 24.49 -1.07
CA ALA A 843 -17.51 24.82 0.28
C ALA A 843 -18.23 23.90 1.30
N LEU A 844 -17.51 22.91 1.81
CA LEU A 844 -18.01 21.93 2.75
C LEU A 844 -17.62 22.31 4.18
N THR A 845 -18.58 22.34 5.09
CA THR A 845 -18.32 22.42 6.54
C THR A 845 -18.73 21.11 7.21
N ILE A 846 -17.81 20.48 7.95
CA ILE A 846 -18.12 19.31 8.79
C ILE A 846 -18.15 19.78 10.26
N LYS A 847 -19.22 19.44 10.98
CA LYS A 847 -19.42 19.77 12.40
C LYS A 847 -19.65 18.51 13.23
N GLU A 848 -19.03 18.44 14.39
CA GLU A 848 -19.36 17.49 15.46
C GLU A 848 -19.33 18.22 16.82
N GLY A 849 -20.48 18.30 17.49
CA GLY A 849 -20.61 19.11 18.70
C GLY A 849 -20.24 20.58 18.48
N SER A 850 -19.30 21.12 19.26
CA SER A 850 -18.77 22.48 19.09
C SER A 850 -17.64 22.59 18.07
N ASN A 851 -17.10 21.46 17.61
CA ASN A 851 -15.96 21.43 16.70
C ASN A 851 -16.43 21.53 15.25
N ARG A 852 -15.67 22.29 14.44
CA ARG A 852 -15.94 22.44 13.01
C ARG A 852 -14.67 22.55 12.19
N VAL A 853 -14.76 22.11 10.94
CA VAL A 853 -13.76 22.34 9.91
C VAL A 853 -14.47 22.74 8.63
N THR A 854 -13.86 23.64 7.85
CA THR A 854 -14.35 23.99 6.52
C THR A 854 -13.26 23.71 5.49
N HIS A 855 -13.64 23.06 4.40
CA HIS A 855 -12.74 22.70 3.30
C HIS A 855 -13.46 22.80 1.95
N THR A 856 -12.72 22.69 0.86
CA THR A 856 -13.29 22.69 -0.50
C THR A 856 -13.29 21.29 -1.08
N VAL A 857 -14.40 20.88 -1.69
CA VAL A 857 -14.46 19.69 -2.54
C VAL A 857 -14.54 20.16 -3.99
N LYS A 858 -13.55 19.83 -4.80
CA LYS A 858 -13.47 20.24 -6.21
C LYS A 858 -14.61 19.63 -7.04
N PRO A 859 -14.83 20.12 -8.26
CA PRO A 859 -15.70 19.44 -9.22
C PRO A 859 -15.24 18.01 -9.47
N HIS A 860 -16.18 17.08 -9.66
CA HIS A 860 -15.88 15.68 -9.99
C HIS A 860 -14.84 15.05 -9.05
N GLU A 861 -15.06 15.19 -7.74
CA GLU A 861 -14.11 14.78 -6.70
C GLU A 861 -14.82 14.03 -5.57
N ILE A 862 -14.21 12.94 -5.12
CA ILE A 862 -14.57 12.23 -3.90
C ILE A 862 -13.50 12.46 -2.84
N GLN A 863 -13.93 12.77 -1.63
CA GLN A 863 -13.08 12.95 -0.47
C GLN A 863 -13.52 12.07 0.69
N THR A 864 -12.54 11.49 1.40
CA THR A 864 -12.76 10.79 2.66
C THR A 864 -12.02 11.51 3.78
N TYR A 865 -12.76 11.91 4.80
CA TYR A 865 -12.26 12.56 6.00
C TYR A 865 -12.22 11.54 7.13
N ILE A 866 -11.11 11.47 7.85
CA ILE A 866 -10.99 10.62 9.03
C ILE A 866 -10.32 11.35 10.20
N TYR A 867 -10.91 11.18 11.39
CA TYR A 867 -10.41 11.74 12.65
C TYR A 867 -10.85 10.86 13.83
N TYR A 868 -10.23 11.03 15.00
CA TYR A 868 -10.45 10.17 16.16
C TYR A 868 -10.87 10.98 17.39
N ASP A 869 -9.93 11.73 17.96
CA ASP A 869 -10.16 12.53 19.16
C ASP A 869 -10.31 14.01 18.77
N ILE A 870 -11.44 14.62 19.15
CA ILE A 870 -11.74 16.05 18.89
C ILE A 870 -11.70 16.92 20.14
#